data_AF-A0ABD3NS98-F1
#
_entry.id   AF-A0ABD3NS98-F1
#
_cell.length_a   1.000
_cell.length_b   1.000
_cell.length_c   1.000
_cell.angle_alpha   90.00
_cell.angle_beta   90.00
_cell.angle_gamma   90.00
#
_symmetry.space_group_name_H-M   'P 1'
#
loop_
_entity.id
_entity.type
_entity.pdbx_description
1 polymer ?
#
loop_
_entity_poly.entity_id
_entity_poly.type
_entity_poly.pdbx_seq_one_letter_code
_entity_poly.pdbx_strand_id
1 'polypeptide(L)'
;MTTTSPGAGFKWLRGIVIGDIIYGLPCHADRVLRIDTRTDEVGTIDIPYEEYFDDFEDVEDAGEEKGERETTSPAHRERHMPWKYHGGCVSPHDGCIYAMPQSSRRVLRIDPRTETCGFVGPIFEGRCKWYGGVVGRTDGAIYGIPQNAGGVLRIDASGVRYCRDIDDDDDDDDGPKKSNAHEESRVLVTVHGSYPPNMHNWHGACASTTPDGTIVCVPNNVDSVLCIVPASSAAYPPPNDSGPSSSSPSSSSSPEPELYVLEGNDPLDISTGRHRTDGRYKYLGGVAGTDGRVYCLPSGSERVLCVDTVARVARSVGPNLRDANMEALHQNKWQNGLTSVEEGSVYAIPLGAGTVLRVRTGGAPETEPEVTTWRLPQPSDALQKWEGGVMASNGVIYCMPNNHKAVLQIVPPCLPSREWLHKARDERESEREARREAAERERWRESERKRAEREERRERRILEKRGGKGGRRNDVGGTGSSEEEKKAEDTANREVRPTLTDRPSPNDGTTEESNLEAMRSAMEGGKTTEDATDRSGAQYGGSSPDFKYRSGIPTLRSSSHRVKYSPTHRQLMPDPKGAGGNFTNTTFLPALLLDEDVSTYSTSEYDFHGAVVGILRRCDETLVGSFRTLSDGTSLIPKLDNFFVPPTSLVRECQRGKLERAQEYLSDAVTADADFLRLFDGFVVDEILPRLKARLRSAGSHEGDDTPVTFFYQRPPTLRIQPGPARASVRAHNDAEYGHQNGELNFWLPLTSRLKTKVDLFCESEPGAGDYHPLKVDYGEVASFHGSSRRHHVNPNRSLWTRVSLDFRVGVEGYFDPEWQMNGTTNDHDRRKVTV
;
A
#
# COMPACT_ATOMS: atom_id res chain seq x y z
N MET A 1 -7.99 -8.05 -47.21
CA MET A 1 -7.44 -8.79 -46.04
C MET A 1 -7.69 -10.26 -46.29
N THR A 2 -6.68 -11.12 -46.22
CA THR A 2 -6.83 -12.58 -46.37
C THR A 2 -7.30 -13.21 -45.06
N THR A 3 -8.21 -14.19 -45.15
CA THR A 3 -8.80 -14.87 -43.99
C THR A 3 -7.80 -15.83 -43.33
N THR A 4 -7.30 -15.47 -42.15
CA THR A 4 -6.58 -16.39 -41.25
C THR A 4 -7.54 -17.00 -40.22
N SER A 5 -7.25 -18.23 -39.80
CA SER A 5 -8.02 -18.98 -38.80
C SER A 5 -8.19 -18.21 -37.46
N PRO A 6 -9.25 -18.50 -36.68
CA PRO A 6 -9.59 -17.72 -35.48
C PRO A 6 -8.63 -18.00 -34.31
N GLY A 7 -7.47 -17.32 -34.31
CA GLY A 7 -6.71 -17.10 -33.09
C GLY A 7 -7.52 -16.24 -32.11
N ALA A 8 -7.58 -16.62 -30.84
CA ALA A 8 -8.39 -15.93 -29.84
C ALA A 8 -7.90 -14.48 -29.63
N GLY A 9 -8.74 -13.51 -29.99
CA GLY A 9 -8.45 -12.08 -29.82
C GLY A 9 -8.44 -11.64 -28.35
N PHE A 10 -7.85 -10.47 -28.08
CA PHE A 10 -7.74 -9.90 -26.74
C PHE A 10 -9.12 -9.78 -26.07
N LYS A 11 -9.39 -10.57 -25.02
CA LYS A 11 -10.70 -10.56 -24.33
C LYS A 11 -11.06 -9.16 -23.83
N TRP A 12 -10.13 -8.51 -23.13
CA TRP A 12 -10.28 -7.17 -22.57
C TRP A 12 -9.18 -6.24 -23.05
N LEU A 13 -9.45 -4.92 -23.09
CA LEU A 13 -8.53 -3.91 -23.61
C LEU A 13 -8.63 -2.61 -22.81
N ARG A 14 -7.47 -2.16 -22.29
CA ARG A 14 -7.31 -1.12 -21.26
C ARG A 14 -7.94 -1.54 -19.91
N GLY A 15 -7.24 -1.22 -18.83
CA GLY A 15 -7.73 -1.36 -17.45
C GLY A 15 -7.89 0.02 -16.82
N ILE A 16 -8.98 0.24 -16.10
CA ILE A 16 -9.27 1.47 -15.36
C ILE A 16 -9.22 1.14 -13.86
N VAL A 17 -8.42 1.88 -13.10
CA VAL A 17 -8.22 1.65 -11.66
C VAL A 17 -9.13 2.58 -10.87
N ILE A 18 -9.92 2.03 -9.94
CA ILE A 18 -10.76 2.78 -8.99
C ILE A 18 -10.55 2.16 -7.61
N GLY A 19 -9.88 2.90 -6.71
CA GLY A 19 -9.42 2.35 -5.43
C GLY A 19 -8.47 1.16 -5.67
N ASP A 20 -8.74 0.05 -4.99
CA ASP A 20 -7.98 -1.21 -5.14
C ASP A 20 -8.43 -2.05 -6.36
N ILE A 21 -9.47 -1.65 -7.10
CA ILE A 21 -10.08 -2.47 -8.17
C ILE A 21 -9.63 -2.01 -9.56
N ILE A 22 -9.28 -2.95 -10.44
CA ILE A 22 -9.07 -2.74 -11.88
C ILE A 22 -10.24 -3.29 -12.68
N TYR A 23 -10.88 -2.43 -13.46
CA TYR A 23 -11.95 -2.79 -14.40
C TYR A 23 -11.36 -2.88 -15.82
N GLY A 24 -11.35 -4.07 -16.41
CA GLY A 24 -10.88 -4.31 -17.78
C GLY A 24 -12.04 -4.28 -18.79
N LEU A 25 -11.96 -3.40 -19.78
CA LEU A 25 -13.09 -3.12 -20.68
C LEU A 25 -13.23 -4.22 -21.76
N PRO A 26 -14.45 -4.68 -22.10
CA PRO A 26 -14.62 -5.78 -23.05
C PRO A 26 -14.26 -5.38 -24.49
N CYS A 27 -13.29 -6.08 -25.07
CA CYS A 27 -12.93 -5.94 -26.48
C CYS A 27 -13.55 -7.08 -27.30
N HIS A 28 -13.19 -8.32 -26.98
CA HIS A 28 -13.81 -9.54 -27.52
C HIS A 28 -14.64 -10.31 -26.49
N ALA A 29 -14.43 -10.09 -25.18
CA ALA A 29 -15.25 -10.66 -24.13
C ALA A 29 -16.70 -10.13 -24.16
N ASP A 30 -17.64 -10.88 -23.59
CA ASP A 30 -19.03 -10.49 -23.37
C ASP A 30 -19.23 -9.68 -22.08
N ARG A 31 -18.35 -9.86 -21.09
CA ARG A 31 -18.43 -9.27 -19.73
C ARG A 31 -17.28 -8.30 -19.45
N VAL A 32 -17.46 -7.40 -18.48
CA VAL A 32 -16.37 -6.56 -17.95
C VAL A 32 -15.47 -7.42 -17.05
N LEU A 33 -14.15 -7.25 -17.11
CA LEU A 33 -13.21 -7.88 -16.18
C LEU A 33 -13.12 -7.08 -14.88
N ARG A 34 -13.07 -7.75 -13.73
CA ARG A 34 -12.87 -7.15 -12.41
C ARG A 34 -11.66 -7.79 -11.74
N ILE A 35 -10.70 -7.00 -11.27
CA ILE A 35 -9.55 -7.49 -10.50
C ILE A 35 -9.44 -6.67 -9.21
N ASP A 36 -9.70 -7.28 -8.04
CA ASP A 36 -9.36 -6.65 -6.76
C ASP A 36 -7.87 -6.90 -6.47
N THR A 37 -7.04 -5.85 -6.56
CA THR A 37 -5.57 -5.95 -6.34
C THR A 37 -5.18 -6.17 -4.89
N ARG A 38 -6.12 -6.04 -3.96
CA ARG A 38 -5.93 -6.34 -2.54
C ARG A 38 -6.20 -7.83 -2.26
N THR A 39 -7.15 -8.47 -2.96
CA THR A 39 -7.49 -9.90 -2.82
C THR A 39 -6.96 -10.81 -3.93
N ASP A 40 -6.30 -10.25 -4.96
CA ASP A 40 -5.93 -10.92 -6.22
C ASP A 40 -7.12 -11.63 -6.90
N GLU A 41 -8.33 -11.14 -6.65
CA GLU A 41 -9.58 -11.77 -7.06
C GLU A 41 -9.99 -11.30 -8.45
N VAL A 42 -9.99 -12.25 -9.39
CA VAL A 42 -10.38 -12.03 -10.78
C VAL A 42 -11.81 -12.51 -10.99
N GLY A 43 -12.74 -11.57 -11.08
CA GLY A 43 -14.15 -11.79 -11.39
C GLY A 43 -14.57 -11.13 -12.70
N THR A 44 -15.87 -11.15 -13.00
CA THR A 44 -16.45 -10.44 -14.14
C THR A 44 -17.79 -9.82 -13.78
N ILE A 45 -18.11 -8.67 -14.36
CA ILE A 45 -19.43 -8.03 -14.24
C ILE A 45 -20.24 -8.27 -15.51
N ASP A 46 -21.49 -8.68 -15.33
CA ASP A 46 -22.44 -8.97 -16.40
C ASP A 46 -22.90 -7.70 -17.13
N ILE A 47 -23.04 -7.82 -18.46
CA ILE A 47 -23.61 -6.78 -19.32
C ILE A 47 -24.99 -7.27 -19.78
N PRO A 48 -26.07 -6.50 -19.52
CA PRO A 48 -27.44 -6.88 -19.88
C PRO A 48 -27.69 -6.56 -21.36
N TYR A 49 -27.21 -7.39 -22.28
CA TYR A 49 -27.46 -7.15 -23.72
C TYR A 49 -28.94 -7.36 -24.07
N GLU A 50 -29.58 -8.35 -23.47
CA GLU A 50 -30.96 -8.74 -23.77
C GLU A 50 -31.94 -7.61 -23.37
N GLU A 51 -31.75 -6.98 -22.20
CA GLU A 51 -32.56 -5.83 -21.71
C GLU A 51 -32.43 -4.53 -22.56
N TYR A 52 -31.50 -4.45 -23.53
CA TYR A 52 -31.24 -3.23 -24.32
C TYR A 52 -31.20 -3.43 -25.84
N PHE A 53 -31.25 -4.68 -26.32
CA PHE A 53 -31.14 -4.99 -27.75
C PHE A 53 -32.18 -5.99 -28.27
N ASP A 54 -32.76 -6.86 -27.44
CA ASP A 54 -33.81 -7.78 -27.88
C ASP A 54 -35.24 -7.22 -27.65
N ASP A 55 -35.38 -6.19 -26.81
CA ASP A 55 -36.57 -5.32 -26.75
C ASP A 55 -36.56 -4.31 -27.91
N PHE A 56 -37.17 -4.65 -29.06
CA PHE A 56 -37.94 -3.78 -29.97
C PHE A 56 -38.44 -4.59 -31.18
N GLU A 57 -39.67 -4.30 -31.67
CA GLU A 57 -40.31 -5.00 -32.81
C GLU A 57 -39.77 -4.55 -34.19
N ASP A 58 -38.46 -4.34 -34.34
CA ASP A 58 -37.80 -3.91 -35.59
C ASP A 58 -37.67 -5.06 -36.63
N VAL A 59 -38.81 -5.62 -37.06
CA VAL A 59 -38.91 -6.55 -38.20
C VAL A 59 -40.12 -6.21 -39.09
N GLU A 60 -40.28 -4.95 -39.47
CA GLU A 60 -41.03 -4.62 -40.69
C GLU A 60 -40.13 -4.76 -41.94
N ASP A 61 -40.61 -5.60 -42.87
CA ASP A 61 -40.20 -5.77 -44.26
C ASP A 61 -38.69 -5.83 -44.61
N ALA A 62 -38.14 -7.05 -44.52
CA ALA A 62 -37.03 -7.49 -45.37
C ALA A 62 -37.47 -8.77 -46.11
N GLY A 63 -37.92 -8.60 -47.37
CA GLY A 63 -38.69 -9.59 -48.13
C GLY A 63 -38.14 -11.01 -48.27
N GLU A 64 -39.05 -11.95 -48.59
CA GLU A 64 -38.79 -13.40 -48.67
C GLU A 64 -37.71 -13.80 -49.69
N GLU A 65 -36.51 -14.14 -49.22
CA GLU A 65 -35.66 -15.16 -49.88
C GLU A 65 -35.39 -16.32 -48.93
N LYS A 66 -35.83 -17.53 -49.33
CA LYS A 66 -35.77 -18.75 -48.52
C LYS A 66 -34.39 -19.39 -48.60
N GLY A 67 -33.48 -18.95 -47.73
CA GLY A 67 -32.21 -19.61 -47.42
C GLY A 67 -32.11 -19.93 -45.92
N GLU A 68 -31.56 -21.10 -45.58
CA GLU A 68 -31.37 -21.53 -44.19
C GLU A 68 -30.43 -20.56 -43.45
N ARG A 69 -30.95 -19.85 -42.45
CA ARG A 69 -30.24 -18.77 -41.75
C ARG A 69 -30.48 -18.86 -40.25
N GLU A 70 -29.43 -19.14 -39.48
CA GLU A 70 -29.50 -19.11 -38.01
C GLU A 70 -29.82 -17.69 -37.53
N THR A 71 -31.04 -17.50 -37.01
CA THR A 71 -31.56 -16.21 -36.55
C THR A 71 -31.00 -15.83 -35.18
N THR A 72 -29.70 -15.52 -35.12
CA THR A 72 -29.07 -14.89 -33.95
C THR A 72 -29.79 -13.58 -33.60
N SER A 73 -30.15 -13.38 -32.33
CA SER A 73 -30.82 -12.14 -31.88
C SER A 73 -29.88 -10.92 -31.94
N PRO A 74 -30.40 -9.69 -31.98
CA PRO A 74 -29.58 -8.48 -31.88
C PRO A 74 -28.65 -8.47 -30.66
N ALA A 75 -29.14 -8.86 -29.47
CA ALA A 75 -28.34 -8.99 -28.26
C ALA A 75 -27.22 -10.02 -28.43
N HIS A 76 -27.49 -11.18 -29.04
CA HIS A 76 -26.46 -12.18 -29.33
C HIS A 76 -25.36 -11.62 -30.25
N ARG A 77 -25.73 -10.83 -31.27
CA ARG A 77 -24.78 -10.22 -32.21
C ARG A 77 -23.93 -9.15 -31.54
N GLU A 78 -24.52 -8.33 -30.66
CA GLU A 78 -23.81 -7.33 -29.88
C GLU A 78 -22.86 -8.00 -28.86
N ARG A 79 -23.37 -8.94 -28.07
CA ARG A 79 -22.65 -9.74 -27.06
C ARG A 79 -21.35 -10.33 -27.63
N HIS A 80 -21.42 -10.95 -28.82
CA HIS A 80 -20.27 -11.58 -29.48
C HIS A 80 -19.53 -10.67 -30.48
N MET A 81 -19.85 -9.38 -30.53
CA MET A 81 -19.18 -8.47 -31.44
C MET A 81 -17.67 -8.33 -31.11
N PRO A 82 -16.77 -8.43 -32.11
CA PRO A 82 -15.35 -8.17 -31.93
C PRO A 82 -15.07 -6.67 -31.87
N TRP A 83 -14.11 -6.26 -31.03
CA TRP A 83 -13.74 -4.85 -30.81
C TRP A 83 -14.94 -3.97 -30.40
N LYS A 84 -15.75 -4.43 -29.43
CA LYS A 84 -16.90 -3.67 -28.90
C LYS A 84 -16.50 -2.26 -28.45
N TYR A 85 -15.63 -2.17 -27.44
CA TYR A 85 -15.17 -0.91 -26.86
C TYR A 85 -13.66 -0.74 -27.03
N HIS A 86 -13.21 0.51 -27.04
CA HIS A 86 -11.78 0.82 -27.12
C HIS A 86 -11.41 1.95 -26.15
N GLY A 87 -11.09 1.56 -24.91
CA GLY A 87 -10.84 2.50 -23.82
C GLY A 87 -12.13 3.14 -23.27
N GLY A 88 -11.95 3.99 -22.27
CA GLY A 88 -13.03 4.62 -21.52
C GLY A 88 -12.45 5.51 -20.43
N CYS A 89 -13.30 6.22 -19.70
CA CYS A 89 -12.89 7.07 -18.59
C CYS A 89 -13.88 6.94 -17.42
N VAL A 90 -13.40 7.27 -16.21
CA VAL A 90 -14.27 7.55 -15.07
C VAL A 90 -14.84 8.95 -15.25
N SER A 91 -16.15 9.09 -15.14
CA SER A 91 -16.84 10.37 -15.08
C SER A 91 -16.62 11.02 -13.71
N PRO A 92 -16.22 12.31 -13.63
CA PRO A 92 -16.07 13.00 -12.36
C PRO A 92 -17.41 13.36 -11.69
N HIS A 93 -18.52 13.29 -12.42
CA HIS A 93 -19.85 13.69 -11.95
C HIS A 93 -20.58 12.59 -11.16
N ASP A 94 -20.56 11.36 -11.68
CA ASP A 94 -21.26 10.21 -11.09
C ASP A 94 -20.32 9.06 -10.65
N GLY A 95 -19.01 9.18 -10.91
CA GLY A 95 -18.01 8.16 -10.57
C GLY A 95 -18.08 6.88 -11.42
N CYS A 96 -18.95 6.82 -12.42
CA CYS A 96 -19.12 5.65 -13.27
C CYS A 96 -18.09 5.62 -14.40
N ILE A 97 -17.77 4.42 -14.89
CA ILE A 97 -16.94 4.22 -16.07
C ILE A 97 -17.82 4.25 -17.31
N TYR A 98 -17.42 5.04 -18.31
CA TYR A 98 -18.03 5.01 -19.65
C TYR A 98 -17.01 4.48 -20.66
N ALA A 99 -17.34 3.36 -21.31
CA ALA A 99 -16.49 2.71 -22.31
C ALA A 99 -16.88 3.17 -23.73
N MET A 100 -15.89 3.56 -24.53
CA MET A 100 -16.12 4.20 -25.83
C MET A 100 -16.51 3.17 -26.90
N PRO A 101 -17.68 3.28 -27.54
CA PRO A 101 -18.14 2.31 -28.55
C PRO A 101 -17.29 2.38 -29.81
N GLN A 102 -16.44 1.37 -30.02
CA GLN A 102 -15.58 1.27 -31.19
C GLN A 102 -16.36 0.61 -32.33
N SER A 103 -16.86 -0.61 -32.11
CA SER A 103 -17.83 -1.27 -32.99
C SER A 103 -19.21 -1.40 -32.33
N SER A 104 -19.28 -1.47 -30.99
CA SER A 104 -20.55 -1.56 -30.24
C SER A 104 -21.54 -0.47 -30.63
N ARG A 105 -22.84 -0.78 -30.60
CA ARG A 105 -23.93 0.11 -31.04
C ARG A 105 -24.30 1.21 -30.03
N ARG A 106 -23.95 1.10 -28.75
CA ARG A 106 -24.25 2.10 -27.70
C ARG A 106 -23.05 2.31 -26.77
N VAL A 107 -23.04 3.40 -25.99
CA VAL A 107 -22.02 3.59 -24.93
C VAL A 107 -22.34 2.67 -23.76
N LEU A 108 -21.34 1.92 -23.26
CA LEU A 108 -21.49 1.12 -22.04
C LEU A 108 -21.13 1.95 -20.82
N ARG A 109 -22.05 2.05 -19.87
CA ARG A 109 -21.84 2.57 -18.50
C ARG A 109 -21.63 1.39 -17.55
N ILE A 110 -20.65 1.52 -16.66
CA ILE A 110 -20.33 0.55 -15.60
C ILE A 110 -20.28 1.33 -14.29
N ASP A 111 -21.14 1.01 -13.34
CA ASP A 111 -21.11 1.60 -12.01
C ASP A 111 -20.21 0.74 -11.09
N PRO A 112 -19.06 1.24 -10.62
CA PRO A 112 -18.15 0.49 -9.77
C PRO A 112 -18.66 0.32 -8.32
N ARG A 113 -19.71 1.04 -7.91
CA ARG A 113 -20.27 1.02 -6.55
C ARG A 113 -21.26 -0.13 -6.36
N THR A 114 -22.11 -0.33 -7.38
CA THR A 114 -23.14 -1.38 -7.44
C THR A 114 -22.67 -2.63 -8.20
N GLU A 115 -21.52 -2.52 -8.90
CA GLU A 115 -20.99 -3.54 -9.82
C GLU A 115 -22.01 -3.96 -10.88
N THR A 116 -22.70 -2.97 -11.46
CA THR A 116 -23.70 -3.15 -12.52
C THR A 116 -23.29 -2.46 -13.83
N CYS A 117 -23.81 -2.98 -14.95
CA CYS A 117 -23.66 -2.38 -16.27
C CYS A 117 -25.01 -1.93 -16.84
N GLY A 118 -24.97 -0.92 -17.71
CA GLY A 118 -26.10 -0.49 -18.54
C GLY A 118 -25.60 0.23 -19.78
N PHE A 119 -26.49 0.59 -20.69
CA PHE A 119 -26.15 1.35 -21.89
C PHE A 119 -26.70 2.77 -21.82
N VAL A 120 -26.06 3.71 -22.51
CA VAL A 120 -26.52 5.10 -22.62
C VAL A 120 -26.36 5.65 -24.03
N GLY A 121 -27.21 6.63 -24.35
CA GLY A 121 -27.19 7.34 -25.64
C GLY A 121 -27.81 6.55 -26.81
N PRO A 122 -27.90 7.19 -27.99
CA PRO A 122 -28.55 6.61 -29.16
C PRO A 122 -27.74 5.47 -29.79
N ILE A 123 -28.37 4.77 -30.73
CA ILE A 123 -27.71 3.73 -31.53
C ILE A 123 -26.75 4.37 -32.56
N PHE A 124 -25.51 3.90 -32.58
CA PHE A 124 -24.44 4.34 -33.46
C PHE A 124 -24.01 3.20 -34.39
N GLU A 125 -24.33 3.30 -35.68
CA GLU A 125 -23.98 2.27 -36.67
C GLU A 125 -22.53 2.31 -37.15
N GLY A 126 -22.05 1.16 -37.64
CA GLY A 126 -20.70 1.01 -38.19
C GLY A 126 -19.61 0.64 -37.17
N ARG A 127 -18.38 0.51 -37.66
CA ARG A 127 -17.22 -0.03 -36.92
C ARG A 127 -16.05 0.93 -36.89
N CYS A 128 -15.17 0.79 -35.89
CA CYS A 128 -14.03 1.68 -35.67
C CYS A 128 -14.44 3.15 -35.49
N LYS A 129 -15.61 3.41 -34.90
CA LYS A 129 -16.22 4.73 -34.73
C LYS A 129 -15.30 5.66 -33.95
N TRP A 130 -15.07 5.38 -32.66
CA TRP A 130 -14.20 6.15 -31.78
C TRP A 130 -13.06 5.32 -31.20
N TYR A 131 -11.90 5.95 -30.98
CA TYR A 131 -10.69 5.32 -30.48
C TYR A 131 -10.20 6.03 -29.22
N GLY A 132 -10.53 5.46 -28.04
CA GLY A 132 -10.25 6.10 -26.76
C GLY A 132 -11.21 7.24 -26.44
N GLY A 133 -11.24 7.60 -25.16
CA GLY A 133 -11.95 8.76 -24.62
C GLY A 133 -11.01 9.58 -23.74
N VAL A 134 -11.30 10.87 -23.58
CA VAL A 134 -10.55 11.79 -22.71
C VAL A 134 -11.55 12.66 -21.93
N VAL A 135 -11.34 12.85 -20.63
CA VAL A 135 -12.19 13.73 -19.80
C VAL A 135 -11.85 15.19 -20.10
N GLY A 136 -12.86 16.01 -20.40
CA GLY A 136 -12.75 17.45 -20.54
C GLY A 136 -12.49 18.13 -19.20
N ARG A 137 -11.50 19.04 -19.15
CA ARG A 137 -11.07 19.68 -17.89
C ARG A 137 -12.10 20.67 -17.33
N THR A 138 -12.87 21.34 -18.18
CA THR A 138 -13.79 22.43 -17.81
C THR A 138 -15.23 21.97 -17.60
N ASP A 139 -15.70 20.94 -18.32
CA ASP A 139 -17.06 20.41 -18.20
C ASP A 139 -17.14 19.01 -17.56
N GLY A 140 -16.02 18.28 -17.43
CA GLY A 140 -15.99 16.92 -16.91
C GLY A 140 -16.61 15.86 -17.84
N ALA A 141 -17.06 16.24 -19.05
CA ALA A 141 -17.63 15.29 -20.01
C ALA A 141 -16.54 14.43 -20.65
N ILE A 142 -16.91 13.25 -21.16
CA ILE A 142 -15.96 12.32 -21.80
C ILE A 142 -16.06 12.47 -23.32
N TYR A 143 -14.93 12.80 -23.94
CA TYR A 143 -14.80 13.07 -25.37
C TYR A 143 -14.19 11.88 -26.11
N GLY A 144 -14.98 11.22 -26.96
CA GLY A 144 -14.58 10.08 -27.78
C GLY A 144 -13.99 10.51 -29.13
N ILE A 145 -12.80 10.01 -29.46
CA ILE A 145 -11.97 10.54 -30.56
C ILE A 145 -12.34 9.88 -31.89
N PRO A 146 -12.78 10.63 -32.93
CA PRO A 146 -13.30 10.05 -34.16
C PRO A 146 -12.21 9.33 -34.97
N GLN A 147 -12.32 8.02 -35.10
CA GLN A 147 -11.44 7.22 -35.94
C GLN A 147 -12.07 7.03 -37.33
N ASN A 148 -13.27 6.44 -37.38
CA ASN A 148 -14.11 6.35 -38.58
C ASN A 148 -15.48 7.03 -38.41
N ALA A 149 -15.83 7.51 -37.20
CA ALA A 149 -17.04 8.29 -36.96
C ALA A 149 -16.97 9.67 -37.63
N GLY A 150 -18.14 10.19 -38.02
CA GLY A 150 -18.27 11.51 -38.65
C GLY A 150 -18.13 12.71 -37.70
N GLY A 151 -17.98 12.50 -36.38
CA GLY A 151 -17.92 13.56 -35.38
C GLY A 151 -17.34 13.09 -34.04
N VAL A 152 -16.94 14.02 -33.20
CA VAL A 152 -16.45 13.78 -31.82
C VAL A 152 -17.63 13.38 -30.95
N LEU A 153 -17.56 12.24 -30.26
CA LEU A 153 -18.57 11.86 -29.27
C LEU A 153 -18.35 12.68 -27.99
N ARG A 154 -19.42 13.21 -27.38
CA ARG A 154 -19.39 13.83 -26.06
C ARG A 154 -20.42 13.13 -25.17
N ILE A 155 -19.99 12.63 -24.02
CA ILE A 155 -20.82 11.97 -23.01
C ILE A 155 -20.76 12.84 -21.74
N ASP A 156 -21.84 13.55 -21.44
CA ASP A 156 -21.96 14.36 -20.23
C ASP A 156 -22.92 13.70 -19.24
N ALA A 157 -22.40 13.37 -18.06
CA ALA A 157 -23.13 12.71 -16.98
C ALA A 157 -23.58 13.66 -15.86
N SER A 158 -23.41 14.99 -15.99
CA SER A 158 -23.70 15.93 -14.90
C SER A 158 -25.19 16.02 -14.49
N GLY A 159 -26.10 15.48 -15.31
CA GLY A 159 -27.51 15.37 -14.97
C GLY A 159 -27.81 14.25 -13.96
N VAL A 160 -26.91 13.28 -13.81
CA VAL A 160 -27.00 12.19 -12.83
C VAL A 160 -26.66 12.74 -11.46
N ARG A 161 -27.50 12.45 -10.45
CA ARG A 161 -27.25 12.92 -9.08
C ARG A 161 -26.16 12.09 -8.42
N TYR A 162 -25.12 12.77 -7.91
CA TYR A 162 -24.23 12.18 -6.93
C TYR A 162 -24.96 12.03 -5.59
N CYS A 163 -25.61 10.89 -5.36
CA CYS A 163 -26.21 10.56 -4.07
C CYS A 163 -25.09 10.35 -3.04
N ARG A 164 -24.75 11.41 -2.29
CA ARG A 164 -23.84 11.34 -1.13
C ARG A 164 -24.58 10.94 0.14
N ASP A 165 -25.85 11.32 0.21
CA ASP A 165 -26.70 11.21 1.37
C ASP A 165 -27.93 10.37 0.98
N ILE A 166 -28.11 9.26 1.68
CA ILE A 166 -29.42 8.65 1.89
C ILE A 166 -29.73 9.04 3.33
N ASP A 167 -30.61 10.03 3.49
CA ASP A 167 -31.21 10.30 4.78
C ASP A 167 -32.07 9.08 5.18
N ASP A 168 -32.06 8.75 6.47
CA ASP A 168 -33.09 7.88 7.06
C ASP A 168 -34.46 8.61 7.03
N ASP A 169 -35.54 7.87 7.29
CA ASP A 169 -36.93 8.32 7.40
C ASP A 169 -37.65 8.73 6.08
N ASP A 170 -38.32 7.76 5.47
CA ASP A 170 -39.80 7.76 5.43
C ASP A 170 -40.36 6.35 5.15
N ASP A 171 -41.39 5.94 5.89
CA ASP A 171 -42.14 4.69 5.67
C ASP A 171 -43.14 4.86 4.50
N ASP A 172 -43.11 3.99 3.48
CA ASP A 172 -44.34 3.30 3.01
C ASP A 172 -44.11 2.19 1.94
N ASP A 173 -45.12 1.34 1.82
CA ASP A 173 -45.20 0.10 1.03
C ASP A 173 -45.08 0.26 -0.52
N ASP A 174 -44.04 -0.32 -1.13
CA ASP A 174 -44.13 -1.08 -2.40
C ASP A 174 -42.87 -1.94 -2.66
N GLY A 175 -42.96 -2.88 -3.61
CA GLY A 175 -41.86 -3.78 -4.00
C GLY A 175 -40.71 -3.12 -4.81
N PRO A 176 -39.63 -3.87 -5.09
CA PRO A 176 -38.40 -3.34 -5.70
C PRO A 176 -38.60 -2.89 -7.16
N LYS A 177 -38.87 -1.60 -7.36
CA LYS A 177 -39.09 -0.94 -8.65
C LYS A 177 -37.78 -0.77 -9.46
N LYS A 178 -37.36 -1.83 -10.17
CA LYS A 178 -36.35 -1.75 -11.25
C LYS A 178 -36.66 -0.58 -12.21
N SER A 179 -35.82 0.46 -12.27
CA SER A 179 -36.00 1.57 -13.22
C SER A 179 -34.72 2.36 -13.55
N ASN A 180 -33.69 1.68 -14.09
CA ASN A 180 -32.46 2.32 -14.58
C ASN A 180 -32.68 3.45 -15.61
N ALA A 181 -33.84 3.47 -16.29
CA ALA A 181 -34.25 4.49 -17.25
C ALA A 181 -34.18 5.93 -16.72
N HIS A 182 -34.30 6.15 -15.40
CA HIS A 182 -34.17 7.47 -14.79
C HIS A 182 -32.72 7.99 -14.73
N GLU A 183 -31.70 7.12 -14.82
CA GLU A 183 -30.29 7.54 -14.95
C GLU A 183 -29.87 7.66 -16.42
N GLU A 184 -30.28 6.74 -17.31
CA GLU A 184 -29.96 6.83 -18.75
C GLU A 184 -30.46 8.15 -19.36
N SER A 185 -31.69 8.56 -19.03
CA SER A 185 -32.29 9.84 -19.47
C SER A 185 -31.61 11.10 -18.91
N ARG A 186 -30.58 10.95 -18.06
CA ARG A 186 -29.78 12.03 -17.46
C ARG A 186 -28.31 12.05 -17.90
N VAL A 187 -27.92 11.13 -18.80
CA VAL A 187 -26.60 11.15 -19.46
C VAL A 187 -26.77 11.66 -20.89
N LEU A 188 -26.31 12.88 -21.16
CA LEU A 188 -26.41 13.51 -22.48
C LEU A 188 -25.28 13.01 -23.39
N VAL A 189 -25.63 12.20 -24.38
CA VAL A 189 -24.70 11.69 -25.40
C VAL A 189 -24.94 12.41 -26.72
N THR A 190 -23.95 13.16 -27.19
CA THR A 190 -24.01 14.03 -28.39
C THR A 190 -22.81 13.80 -29.31
N VAL A 191 -22.90 14.23 -30.58
CA VAL A 191 -21.84 14.08 -31.58
C VAL A 191 -21.57 15.43 -32.27
N HIS A 192 -20.31 15.85 -32.32
CA HIS A 192 -19.90 17.21 -32.67
C HIS A 192 -18.95 17.28 -33.88
N GLY A 193 -19.14 18.30 -34.71
CA GLY A 193 -18.38 18.50 -35.95
C GLY A 193 -18.82 17.59 -37.10
N SER A 194 -18.11 17.68 -38.22
CA SER A 194 -18.35 16.84 -39.41
C SER A 194 -17.02 16.51 -40.09
N TYR A 195 -16.66 15.22 -40.13
CA TYR A 195 -15.37 14.73 -40.61
C TYR A 195 -15.55 13.53 -41.56
N PRO A 196 -14.63 13.30 -42.53
CA PRO A 196 -14.72 12.17 -43.44
C PRO A 196 -14.69 10.81 -42.71
N PRO A 197 -15.70 9.96 -42.84
CA PRO A 197 -15.74 8.66 -42.18
C PRO A 197 -14.82 7.62 -42.85
N ASN A 198 -14.59 6.49 -42.17
CA ASN A 198 -13.90 5.31 -42.71
C ASN A 198 -12.42 5.47 -43.14
N MET A 199 -11.76 6.55 -42.76
CA MET A 199 -10.36 6.84 -43.11
C MET A 199 -9.33 6.47 -42.02
N HIS A 200 -9.76 6.09 -40.81
CA HIS A 200 -8.95 5.94 -39.59
C HIS A 200 -8.15 7.22 -39.25
N ASN A 201 -8.87 8.35 -39.20
CA ASN A 201 -8.32 9.71 -39.16
C ASN A 201 -7.34 9.92 -38.01
N TRP A 202 -7.84 9.87 -36.78
CA TRP A 202 -7.08 10.08 -35.56
C TRP A 202 -6.96 8.78 -34.74
N HIS A 203 -5.89 8.67 -33.94
CA HIS A 203 -5.53 7.46 -33.19
C HIS A 203 -5.35 7.79 -31.70
N GLY A 204 -6.47 8.12 -31.06
CA GLY A 204 -6.51 8.60 -29.68
C GLY A 204 -6.16 10.08 -29.55
N ALA A 205 -6.12 10.56 -28.32
CA ALA A 205 -5.84 11.95 -28.00
C ALA A 205 -5.17 12.09 -26.62
N CYS A 206 -4.68 13.29 -26.33
CA CYS A 206 -4.25 13.68 -24.99
C CYS A 206 -4.79 15.08 -24.68
N ALA A 207 -5.24 15.31 -23.45
CA ALA A 207 -5.55 16.64 -22.96
C ALA A 207 -4.25 17.41 -22.70
N SER A 208 -4.17 18.66 -23.14
CA SER A 208 -3.09 19.57 -22.74
C SER A 208 -3.14 19.82 -21.23
N THR A 209 -1.99 20.16 -20.64
CA THR A 209 -1.89 20.57 -19.22
C THR A 209 -2.30 22.01 -18.99
N THR A 210 -2.65 22.77 -20.05
CA THR A 210 -3.19 24.15 -20.01
C THR A 210 -4.55 24.25 -19.28
N PRO A 211 -4.96 25.42 -18.77
CA PRO A 211 -6.14 25.55 -17.90
C PRO A 211 -7.48 25.12 -18.53
N ASP A 212 -7.64 25.34 -19.83
CA ASP A 212 -8.75 24.88 -20.67
C ASP A 212 -8.73 23.35 -20.90
N GLY A 213 -7.54 22.74 -20.86
CA GLY A 213 -7.35 21.31 -21.08
C GLY A 213 -7.67 20.85 -22.50
N THR A 214 -7.45 21.69 -23.53
CA THR A 214 -7.72 21.33 -24.95
C THR A 214 -7.19 19.94 -25.28
N ILE A 215 -8.07 19.10 -25.81
CA ILE A 215 -7.81 17.71 -26.17
C ILE A 215 -7.29 17.67 -27.62
N VAL A 216 -6.08 17.13 -27.80
CA VAL A 216 -5.35 17.07 -29.06
C VAL A 216 -5.44 15.67 -29.65
N CYS A 217 -6.15 15.52 -30.78
CA CYS A 217 -6.36 14.25 -31.47
C CYS A 217 -5.15 13.90 -32.34
N VAL A 218 -4.58 12.72 -32.15
CA VAL A 218 -3.32 12.27 -32.77
C VAL A 218 -3.53 11.95 -34.24
N PRO A 219 -2.93 12.68 -35.20
CA PRO A 219 -3.15 12.44 -36.63
C PRO A 219 -2.50 11.13 -37.08
N ASN A 220 -3.29 10.24 -37.67
CA ASN A 220 -2.83 8.92 -38.11
C ASN A 220 -2.89 8.78 -39.63
N ASN A 221 -4.05 9.04 -40.24
CA ASN A 221 -4.25 8.97 -41.69
C ASN A 221 -4.71 10.31 -42.32
N VAL A 222 -4.89 11.36 -41.51
CA VAL A 222 -5.11 12.74 -41.99
C VAL A 222 -3.85 13.58 -41.86
N ASP A 223 -3.77 14.68 -42.61
CA ASP A 223 -2.62 15.61 -42.65
C ASP A 223 -2.84 16.82 -41.70
N SER A 224 -3.77 16.70 -40.74
CA SER A 224 -4.16 17.76 -39.81
C SER A 224 -4.49 17.25 -38.41
N VAL A 225 -4.18 18.05 -37.39
CA VAL A 225 -4.54 17.80 -35.98
C VAL A 225 -5.94 18.32 -35.73
N LEU A 226 -6.81 17.53 -35.11
CA LEU A 226 -8.09 18.00 -34.55
C LEU A 226 -7.88 18.37 -33.08
N CYS A 227 -8.28 19.58 -32.70
CA CYS A 227 -8.29 20.07 -31.34
C CYS A 227 -9.74 20.26 -30.86
N ILE A 228 -10.02 19.83 -29.64
CA ILE A 228 -11.30 19.95 -28.96
C ILE A 228 -11.05 20.79 -27.70
N VAL A 229 -11.53 22.02 -27.65
CA VAL A 229 -11.69 22.74 -26.37
C VAL A 229 -12.94 22.16 -25.72
N PRO A 230 -12.87 21.56 -24.52
CA PRO A 230 -14.06 21.09 -23.83
C PRO A 230 -14.99 22.27 -23.52
N ALA A 231 -16.30 22.01 -23.39
CA ALA A 231 -17.27 23.06 -23.15
C ALA A 231 -16.95 23.88 -21.88
N SER A 232 -17.39 25.14 -21.81
CA SER A 232 -17.09 26.04 -20.68
C SER A 232 -17.61 25.56 -19.32
N SER A 233 -18.62 24.69 -19.34
CA SER A 233 -19.22 24.04 -18.17
C SER A 233 -19.97 22.78 -18.62
N ALA A 234 -20.34 21.93 -17.66
CA ALA A 234 -21.24 20.80 -17.92
C ALA A 234 -22.63 21.28 -18.41
N ALA A 235 -23.33 20.41 -19.15
CA ALA A 235 -24.60 20.71 -19.78
C ALA A 235 -25.76 20.87 -18.78
N TYR A 236 -25.74 20.13 -17.68
CA TYR A 236 -26.62 20.34 -16.55
C TYR A 236 -25.83 20.99 -15.41
N PRO A 237 -26.28 22.14 -14.85
CA PRO A 237 -25.68 22.68 -13.65
C PRO A 237 -25.95 21.76 -12.45
N PRO A 238 -25.11 21.79 -11.41
CA PRO A 238 -25.41 21.10 -10.15
C PRO A 238 -26.74 21.63 -9.57
N PRO A 239 -27.51 20.80 -8.84
CA PRO A 239 -28.71 21.28 -8.18
C PRO A 239 -28.35 22.35 -7.13
N ASN A 240 -28.97 23.52 -7.22
CA ASN A 240 -28.85 24.53 -6.17
C ASN A 240 -29.58 24.05 -4.91
N ASP A 241 -28.93 24.12 -3.74
CA ASP A 241 -29.55 23.88 -2.43
C ASP A 241 -30.68 24.88 -2.09
N SER A 242 -30.88 25.93 -2.90
CA SER A 242 -31.80 27.03 -2.66
C SER A 242 -33.23 26.81 -3.20
N GLY A 243 -33.74 25.57 -3.12
CA GLY A 243 -35.16 25.24 -3.32
C GLY A 243 -35.73 25.36 -4.75
N PRO A 244 -37.01 24.96 -4.94
CA PRO A 244 -37.65 24.90 -6.26
C PRO A 244 -38.20 26.27 -6.69
N SER A 245 -37.34 27.14 -7.23
CA SER A 245 -37.79 28.32 -7.97
C SER A 245 -38.41 27.91 -9.31
N SER A 246 -39.72 28.12 -9.47
CA SER A 246 -40.52 27.66 -10.61
C SER A 246 -40.35 28.51 -11.88
N SER A 247 -39.20 28.41 -12.52
CA SER A 247 -38.95 28.88 -13.89
C SER A 247 -38.45 27.73 -14.75
N SER A 248 -39.23 27.33 -15.76
CA SER A 248 -38.76 26.41 -16.79
C SER A 248 -37.50 26.97 -17.45
N PRO A 249 -36.45 26.16 -17.70
CA PRO A 249 -35.25 26.65 -18.38
C PRO A 249 -35.64 27.13 -19.78
N SER A 250 -35.53 28.45 -19.98
CA SER A 250 -35.59 29.05 -21.32
C SER A 250 -34.50 28.45 -22.20
N SER A 251 -34.73 28.38 -23.51
CA SER A 251 -33.86 27.69 -24.48
C SER A 251 -32.51 28.38 -24.74
N SER A 252 -31.68 28.55 -23.71
CA SER A 252 -30.23 28.68 -23.86
C SER A 252 -29.70 27.36 -24.41
N SER A 253 -28.95 27.42 -25.51
CA SER A 253 -28.20 26.28 -26.03
C SER A 253 -27.33 25.68 -24.93
N SER A 254 -27.31 24.35 -24.82
CA SER A 254 -26.35 23.64 -23.97
C SER A 254 -24.92 24.14 -24.27
N PRO A 255 -24.04 24.27 -23.27
CA PRO A 255 -22.66 24.68 -23.50
C PRO A 255 -21.95 23.63 -24.36
N GLU A 256 -21.49 24.02 -25.55
CA GLU A 256 -20.85 23.13 -26.53
C GLU A 256 -19.31 23.27 -26.56
N PRO A 257 -18.58 22.22 -27.00
CA PRO A 257 -17.14 22.29 -27.20
C PRO A 257 -16.77 23.13 -28.43
N GLU A 258 -15.63 23.84 -28.38
CA GLU A 258 -15.03 24.44 -29.58
C GLU A 258 -14.20 23.40 -30.32
N LEU A 259 -14.50 23.17 -31.60
CA LEU A 259 -13.69 22.30 -32.46
C LEU A 259 -12.91 23.14 -33.46
N TYR A 260 -11.59 22.98 -33.48
CA TYR A 260 -10.71 23.59 -34.48
C TYR A 260 -9.68 22.60 -35.02
N VAL A 261 -9.19 22.85 -36.22
CA VAL A 261 -8.23 21.99 -36.93
C VAL A 261 -6.95 22.78 -37.17
N LEU A 262 -5.80 22.15 -36.92
CA LEU A 262 -4.48 22.70 -37.18
C LEU A 262 -3.81 21.96 -38.34
N GLU A 263 -3.38 22.71 -39.33
CA GLU A 263 -2.43 22.25 -40.36
C GLU A 263 -0.99 22.38 -39.83
N GLY A 264 -0.05 21.73 -40.51
CA GLY A 264 1.38 21.86 -40.20
C GLY A 264 1.92 23.23 -40.60
N ASN A 265 2.80 23.81 -39.78
CA ASN A 265 3.48 25.07 -40.11
C ASN A 265 4.40 24.93 -41.35
N ASP A 266 4.97 23.74 -41.57
CA ASP A 266 5.49 23.26 -42.85
C ASP A 266 4.65 22.07 -43.36
N PRO A 267 4.43 21.91 -44.68
CA PRO A 267 3.70 20.77 -45.25
C PRO A 267 4.23 19.38 -44.88
N LEU A 268 5.47 19.27 -44.38
CA LEU A 268 6.08 18.02 -43.93
C LEU A 268 5.89 17.74 -42.42
N ASP A 269 5.34 18.67 -41.63
CA ASP A 269 5.18 18.49 -40.18
C ASP A 269 4.20 17.36 -39.82
N ILE A 270 3.07 17.33 -40.51
CA ILE A 270 2.05 16.29 -40.35
C ILE A 270 2.12 15.34 -41.55
N SER A 271 3.31 14.80 -41.84
CA SER A 271 3.52 13.84 -42.94
C SER A 271 3.72 12.40 -42.46
N THR A 272 3.63 11.44 -43.38
CA THR A 272 4.23 10.11 -43.19
C THR A 272 5.66 10.12 -43.75
N GLY A 273 6.54 9.27 -43.23
CA GLY A 273 7.94 9.21 -43.66
C GLY A 273 8.09 8.76 -45.11
N ARG A 274 9.16 9.19 -45.79
CA ARG A 274 9.41 9.00 -47.24
C ARG A 274 9.48 7.54 -47.75
N HIS A 275 9.31 6.58 -46.85
CA HIS A 275 9.15 5.15 -47.14
C HIS A 275 7.75 4.74 -47.63
N ARG A 276 6.76 5.64 -47.59
CA ARG A 276 5.38 5.42 -48.09
C ARG A 276 4.89 6.61 -48.89
N THR A 277 3.89 6.39 -49.74
CA THR A 277 3.22 7.42 -50.55
C THR A 277 1.71 7.45 -50.35
N ASP A 278 1.18 6.73 -49.35
CA ASP A 278 -0.26 6.60 -49.08
C ASP A 278 -0.79 7.56 -48.01
N GLY A 279 0.10 8.35 -47.39
CA GLY A 279 -0.25 9.33 -46.34
C GLY A 279 -0.58 8.72 -44.96
N ARG A 280 -0.39 7.42 -44.76
CA ARG A 280 -0.95 6.70 -43.60
C ARG A 280 0.05 6.45 -42.47
N TYR A 281 -0.52 6.08 -41.31
CA TYR A 281 0.18 5.61 -40.11
C TYR A 281 1.20 6.59 -39.53
N LYS A 282 0.92 7.91 -39.57
CA LYS A 282 1.87 8.96 -39.16
C LYS A 282 2.29 8.84 -37.69
N TYR A 283 1.33 8.93 -36.77
CA TYR A 283 1.53 8.91 -35.31
C TYR A 283 0.56 7.92 -34.63
N LEU A 284 1.02 7.22 -33.58
CA LEU A 284 0.22 6.22 -32.82
C LEU A 284 0.22 6.48 -31.30
N GLY A 285 0.32 7.74 -30.92
CA GLY A 285 0.21 8.20 -29.54
C GLY A 285 0.39 9.69 -29.42
N GLY A 286 -0.12 10.27 -28.34
CA GLY A 286 0.04 11.69 -27.99
C GLY A 286 0.16 11.81 -26.48
N VAL A 287 1.05 12.68 -26.00
CA VAL A 287 1.28 12.87 -24.57
C VAL A 287 1.57 14.35 -24.30
N ALA A 288 0.98 14.92 -23.25
CA ALA A 288 1.29 16.29 -22.82
C ALA A 288 2.67 16.37 -22.14
N GLY A 289 3.50 17.32 -22.57
CA GLY A 289 4.76 17.67 -21.93
C GLY A 289 4.56 18.47 -20.63
N THR A 290 5.67 18.78 -19.96
CA THR A 290 5.66 19.66 -18.78
C THR A 290 5.53 21.14 -19.13
N ASP A 291 5.51 21.49 -20.41
CA ASP A 291 5.51 22.85 -20.98
C ASP A 291 4.12 23.35 -21.45
N GLY A 292 3.05 22.55 -21.27
CA GLY A 292 1.72 22.91 -21.76
C GLY A 292 1.45 22.55 -23.23
N ARG A 293 2.33 21.76 -23.87
CA ARG A 293 2.18 21.33 -25.26
C ARG A 293 1.95 19.82 -25.36
N VAL A 294 1.35 19.35 -26.45
CA VAL A 294 1.12 17.91 -26.70
C VAL A 294 2.05 17.41 -27.79
N TYR A 295 2.71 16.28 -27.54
CA TYR A 295 3.71 15.67 -28.41
C TYR A 295 3.16 14.38 -29.02
N CYS A 296 2.95 14.35 -30.34
CA CYS A 296 2.51 13.18 -31.07
C CYS A 296 3.71 12.29 -31.47
N LEU A 297 3.57 10.99 -31.22
CA LEU A 297 4.67 10.04 -31.18
C LEU A 297 4.76 9.24 -32.50
N PRO A 298 5.90 9.34 -33.24
CA PRO A 298 5.96 8.92 -34.63
C PRO A 298 5.94 7.39 -34.81
N SER A 299 4.93 6.89 -35.53
CA SER A 299 4.92 5.49 -35.99
C SER A 299 5.56 5.38 -37.37
N GLY A 300 4.95 6.03 -38.37
CA GLY A 300 5.42 6.15 -39.75
C GLY A 300 6.07 7.49 -40.08
N SER A 301 5.75 8.58 -39.34
CA SER A 301 6.44 9.87 -39.48
C SER A 301 7.94 9.74 -39.17
N GLU A 302 8.77 10.59 -39.80
CA GLU A 302 10.21 10.68 -39.54
C GLU A 302 10.56 11.80 -38.53
N ARG A 303 9.58 12.45 -37.92
CA ARG A 303 9.76 13.55 -36.94
C ARG A 303 8.78 13.42 -35.77
N VAL A 304 9.07 14.06 -34.64
CA VAL A 304 8.08 14.26 -33.56
C VAL A 304 7.28 15.51 -33.89
N LEU A 305 5.95 15.45 -33.76
CA LEU A 305 5.06 16.60 -33.91
C LEU A 305 4.74 17.17 -32.54
N CYS A 306 4.90 18.49 -32.38
CA CYS A 306 4.50 19.27 -31.22
C CYS A 306 3.27 20.11 -31.56
N VAL A 307 2.30 20.15 -30.64
CA VAL A 307 1.07 20.93 -30.76
C VAL A 307 0.98 21.87 -29.57
N ASP A 308 1.06 23.17 -29.85
CA ASP A 308 0.85 24.24 -28.88
C ASP A 308 -0.59 24.72 -28.99
N THR A 309 -1.41 24.40 -27.98
CA THR A 309 -2.85 24.71 -27.96
C THR A 309 -3.15 26.17 -27.62
N VAL A 310 -2.18 26.91 -27.07
CA VAL A 310 -2.31 28.34 -26.74
C VAL A 310 -1.95 29.19 -27.96
N ALA A 311 -0.85 28.87 -28.63
CA ALA A 311 -0.47 29.50 -29.89
C ALA A 311 -1.33 29.03 -31.09
N ARG A 312 -2.04 27.90 -30.95
CA ARG A 312 -2.76 27.19 -32.02
C ARG A 312 -1.85 26.86 -33.21
N VAL A 313 -0.70 26.22 -32.92
CA VAL A 313 0.30 25.82 -33.92
C VAL A 313 0.67 24.35 -33.75
N ALA A 314 0.69 23.61 -34.87
CA ALA A 314 1.26 22.27 -34.96
C ALA A 314 2.54 22.31 -35.81
N ARG A 315 3.66 21.81 -35.29
CA ARG A 315 4.96 21.81 -35.99
C ARG A 315 5.88 20.66 -35.57
N SER A 316 6.85 20.32 -36.41
CA SER A 316 7.92 19.40 -36.01
C SER A 316 8.79 19.96 -34.89
N VAL A 317 9.34 19.06 -34.07
CA VAL A 317 10.44 19.33 -33.13
C VAL A 317 11.58 18.33 -33.34
N GLY A 318 12.81 18.78 -33.10
CA GLY A 318 14.02 17.95 -33.24
C GLY A 318 14.44 17.62 -34.69
N PRO A 319 15.44 16.74 -34.86
CA PRO A 319 15.95 16.32 -36.17
C PRO A 319 14.96 15.40 -36.92
N ASN A 320 15.22 15.17 -38.21
CA ASN A 320 14.63 14.02 -38.91
C ASN A 320 15.29 12.75 -38.35
N LEU A 321 14.49 11.88 -37.74
CA LEU A 321 14.93 10.67 -37.02
C LEU A 321 15.64 9.66 -37.93
N ARG A 322 15.36 9.69 -39.24
CA ARG A 322 15.98 8.81 -40.22
C ARG A 322 17.31 9.38 -40.73
N ASP A 323 17.35 10.66 -41.09
CA ASP A 323 18.61 11.30 -41.54
C ASP A 323 19.64 11.39 -40.41
N ALA A 324 19.19 11.54 -39.17
CA ALA A 324 20.04 11.46 -37.96
C ALA A 324 20.35 10.02 -37.49
N ASN A 325 19.89 8.99 -38.22
CA ASN A 325 20.13 7.57 -37.91
C ASN A 325 19.71 7.16 -36.47
N MET A 326 18.61 7.73 -35.97
CA MET A 326 18.14 7.59 -34.59
C MET A 326 17.27 6.35 -34.37
N GLU A 327 16.63 5.82 -35.42
CA GLU A 327 15.92 4.54 -35.42
C GLU A 327 16.05 3.88 -36.81
N ALA A 328 16.21 2.56 -36.85
CA ALA A 328 16.43 1.81 -38.09
C ALA A 328 15.10 1.46 -38.80
N LEU A 329 14.04 1.20 -38.03
CA LEU A 329 12.70 0.99 -38.60
C LEU A 329 12.10 2.30 -39.12
N HIS A 330 11.15 2.20 -40.04
CA HIS A 330 10.52 3.38 -40.66
C HIS A 330 9.02 3.52 -40.33
N GLN A 331 8.33 2.39 -40.10
CA GLN A 331 6.93 2.29 -39.65
C GLN A 331 6.83 1.55 -38.31
N ASN A 332 5.72 1.72 -37.59
CA ASN A 332 5.42 1.04 -36.32
C ASN A 332 6.52 1.20 -35.26
N LYS A 333 7.20 2.36 -35.24
CA LYS A 333 8.32 2.63 -34.33
C LYS A 333 7.85 2.67 -32.87
N TRP A 334 7.08 3.69 -32.49
CA TRP A 334 6.54 3.87 -31.13
C TRP A 334 5.00 4.00 -31.15
N GLN A 335 4.36 3.64 -30.04
CA GLN A 335 2.93 3.86 -29.77
C GLN A 335 2.71 4.15 -28.29
N ASN A 336 1.75 5.02 -27.96
CA ASN A 336 1.51 5.52 -26.58
C ASN A 336 2.80 6.09 -25.90
N GLY A 337 2.66 6.67 -24.71
CA GLY A 337 3.79 7.21 -23.95
C GLY A 337 3.40 7.75 -22.58
N LEU A 338 4.41 8.18 -21.80
CA LEU A 338 4.26 8.73 -20.45
C LEU A 338 5.18 9.93 -20.24
N THR A 339 4.81 10.84 -19.33
CA THR A 339 5.59 12.04 -19.00
C THR A 339 6.24 11.89 -17.63
N SER A 340 7.57 11.92 -17.58
CA SER A 340 8.33 12.16 -16.35
C SER A 340 8.28 13.65 -16.02
N VAL A 341 7.51 13.99 -15.00
CA VAL A 341 7.39 15.38 -14.52
C VAL A 341 8.68 15.84 -13.84
N GLU A 342 9.32 14.97 -13.05
CA GLU A 342 10.58 15.24 -12.36
C GLU A 342 11.74 15.53 -13.32
N GLU A 343 11.76 14.87 -14.49
CA GLU A 343 12.78 15.12 -15.52
C GLU A 343 12.40 16.26 -16.47
N GLY A 344 11.10 16.56 -16.58
CA GLY A 344 10.52 17.30 -17.69
C GLY A 344 10.76 16.58 -19.02
N SER A 345 10.27 15.35 -19.19
CA SER A 345 10.50 14.55 -20.40
C SER A 345 9.36 13.58 -20.73
N VAL A 346 8.97 13.53 -22.01
CA VAL A 346 8.01 12.57 -22.57
C VAL A 346 8.76 11.34 -23.09
N TYR A 347 8.27 10.15 -22.80
CA TYR A 347 8.80 8.86 -23.24
C TYR A 347 7.81 8.13 -24.16
N ALA A 348 8.26 7.77 -25.36
CA ALA A 348 7.48 7.01 -26.33
C ALA A 348 7.78 5.51 -26.22
N ILE A 349 6.74 4.68 -26.12
CA ILE A 349 6.91 3.24 -25.88
C ILE A 349 7.18 2.50 -27.20
N PRO A 350 8.23 1.68 -27.30
CA PRO A 350 8.57 0.97 -28.53
C PRO A 350 7.51 -0.08 -28.91
N LEU A 351 6.84 0.16 -30.03
CA LEU A 351 5.91 -0.80 -30.66
C LEU A 351 6.71 -1.86 -31.42
N GLY A 352 7.57 -1.40 -32.32
CA GLY A 352 8.53 -2.20 -33.08
C GLY A 352 9.96 -1.68 -32.98
N ALA A 353 10.17 -0.39 -32.65
CA ALA A 353 11.48 0.27 -32.61
C ALA A 353 12.57 -0.52 -31.87
N GLY A 354 13.82 -0.42 -32.35
CA GLY A 354 15.02 -0.90 -31.65
C GLY A 354 15.45 0.04 -30.51
N THR A 355 14.77 1.18 -30.35
CA THR A 355 15.07 2.23 -29.39
C THR A 355 13.82 2.70 -28.62
N VAL A 356 14.02 3.30 -27.45
CA VAL A 356 13.05 4.20 -26.78
C VAL A 356 13.27 5.61 -27.32
N LEU A 357 12.20 6.37 -27.61
CA LEU A 357 12.31 7.80 -27.93
C LEU A 357 11.95 8.65 -26.70
N ARG A 358 12.74 9.70 -26.46
CA ARG A 358 12.56 10.67 -25.39
C ARG A 358 12.50 12.08 -26.00
N VAL A 359 11.55 12.88 -25.52
CA VAL A 359 11.46 14.32 -25.81
C VAL A 359 11.63 15.08 -24.52
N ARG A 360 12.69 15.88 -24.37
CA ARG A 360 12.83 16.77 -23.21
C ARG A 360 11.93 17.99 -23.41
N THR A 361 11.02 18.19 -22.47
CA THR A 361 10.03 19.28 -22.46
C THR A 361 10.19 20.20 -21.25
N GLY A 362 11.07 19.86 -20.30
CA GLY A 362 11.46 20.70 -19.18
C GLY A 362 12.60 21.66 -19.53
N GLY A 363 12.24 22.94 -19.71
CA GLY A 363 13.13 24.08 -19.93
C GLY A 363 12.38 25.39 -19.68
N ALA A 364 12.97 26.53 -20.04
CA ALA A 364 12.21 27.77 -20.17
C ALA A 364 11.27 27.70 -21.39
N PRO A 365 10.11 28.39 -21.43
CA PRO A 365 9.10 28.25 -22.49
C PRO A 365 9.59 28.42 -23.93
N GLU A 366 10.65 29.19 -24.12
CA GLU A 366 11.39 29.49 -25.35
C GLU A 366 12.44 28.43 -25.75
N THR A 367 12.65 27.40 -24.94
CA THR A 367 13.62 26.32 -25.21
C THR A 367 13.04 25.32 -26.21
N GLU A 368 13.75 25.04 -27.30
CA GLU A 368 13.31 24.03 -28.28
C GLU A 368 13.37 22.60 -27.69
N PRO A 369 12.31 21.78 -27.84
CA PRO A 369 12.27 20.43 -27.27
C PRO A 369 13.36 19.49 -27.83
N GLU A 370 14.17 18.91 -26.93
CA GLU A 370 15.27 18.01 -27.30
C GLU A 370 14.73 16.60 -27.58
N VAL A 371 14.79 16.15 -28.84
CA VAL A 371 14.41 14.77 -29.23
C VAL A 371 15.64 13.87 -29.27
N THR A 372 15.58 12.74 -28.56
CA THR A 372 16.66 11.76 -28.41
C THR A 372 16.12 10.33 -28.52
N THR A 373 16.95 9.36 -28.89
CA THR A 373 16.61 7.92 -28.85
C THR A 373 17.69 7.11 -28.15
N TRP A 374 17.28 6.07 -27.41
CA TRP A 374 18.16 5.20 -26.63
C TRP A 374 17.96 3.75 -27.05
N ARG A 375 19.06 3.03 -27.35
CA ARG A 375 18.99 1.62 -27.79
C ARG A 375 18.47 0.71 -26.68
N LEU A 376 17.57 -0.20 -27.03
CA LEU A 376 17.10 -1.24 -26.12
C LEU A 376 18.25 -2.19 -25.76
N PRO A 377 18.36 -2.69 -24.50
CA PRO A 377 19.43 -3.60 -24.10
C PRO A 377 19.47 -4.91 -24.89
N GLN A 378 18.33 -5.36 -25.39
CA GLN A 378 18.20 -6.45 -26.35
C GLN A 378 17.32 -5.96 -27.52
N PRO A 379 17.90 -5.46 -28.63
CA PRO A 379 17.12 -5.09 -29.80
C PRO A 379 16.54 -6.36 -30.43
N SER A 380 15.21 -6.44 -30.45
CA SER A 380 14.45 -7.54 -31.05
C SER A 380 13.59 -7.02 -32.19
N ASP A 381 13.65 -7.68 -33.34
CA ASP A 381 12.87 -7.36 -34.55
C ASP A 381 11.38 -7.72 -34.43
N ALA A 382 10.94 -8.20 -33.26
CA ALA A 382 9.54 -8.44 -32.97
C ALA A 382 8.71 -7.15 -33.09
N LEU A 383 7.57 -7.25 -33.78
CA LEU A 383 6.51 -6.23 -33.78
C LEU A 383 5.56 -6.44 -32.60
N GLN A 384 4.89 -5.36 -32.19
CA GLN A 384 3.93 -5.35 -31.07
C GLN A 384 4.57 -5.78 -29.73
N LYS A 385 5.76 -5.26 -29.42
CA LYS A 385 6.49 -5.64 -28.21
C LYS A 385 5.76 -5.21 -26.93
N TRP A 386 5.45 -3.92 -26.80
CA TRP A 386 4.75 -3.35 -25.64
C TRP A 386 3.56 -2.49 -26.09
N GLU A 387 2.45 -2.53 -25.35
CA GLU A 387 1.22 -1.80 -25.71
C GLU A 387 1.17 -0.39 -25.12
N GLY A 388 1.49 -0.30 -23.84
CA GLY A 388 1.43 0.91 -23.03
C GLY A 388 2.33 0.74 -21.80
N GLY A 389 2.18 1.58 -20.80
CA GLY A 389 2.97 1.48 -19.58
C GLY A 389 2.36 2.24 -18.41
N VAL A 390 2.96 2.06 -17.25
CA VAL A 390 2.62 2.76 -16.00
C VAL A 390 3.89 3.34 -15.39
N MET A 391 3.77 4.51 -14.77
CA MET A 391 4.82 5.09 -13.94
C MET A 391 4.58 4.68 -12.50
N ALA A 392 5.59 4.08 -11.86
CA ALA A 392 5.56 3.79 -10.44
C ALA A 392 5.81 5.08 -9.62
N SER A 393 5.48 5.05 -8.33
CA SER A 393 5.64 6.19 -7.40
C SER A 393 7.09 6.64 -7.17
N ASN A 394 8.07 5.92 -7.72
CA ASN A 394 9.50 6.27 -7.74
C ASN A 394 9.96 6.78 -9.12
N GLY A 395 9.05 7.22 -9.99
CA GLY A 395 9.33 7.76 -11.34
C GLY A 395 9.71 6.72 -12.40
N VAL A 396 9.96 5.46 -12.03
CA VAL A 396 10.33 4.40 -12.98
C VAL A 396 9.12 3.99 -13.83
N ILE A 397 9.32 3.90 -15.14
CA ILE A 397 8.27 3.53 -16.11
C ILE A 397 8.40 2.03 -16.43
N TYR A 398 7.27 1.31 -16.37
CA TYR A 398 7.17 -0.10 -16.74
C TYR A 398 6.22 -0.24 -17.94
N CYS A 399 6.74 -0.70 -19.08
CA CYS A 399 5.95 -0.92 -20.29
C CYS A 399 5.39 -2.35 -20.32
N MET A 400 4.07 -2.46 -20.47
CA MET A 400 3.33 -3.71 -20.42
C MET A 400 3.47 -4.47 -21.74
N PRO A 401 3.91 -5.75 -21.72
CA PRO A 401 4.12 -6.53 -22.93
C PRO A 401 2.80 -6.82 -23.64
N ASN A 402 2.85 -6.78 -24.98
CA ASN A 402 1.76 -7.25 -25.85
C ASN A 402 2.17 -8.63 -26.43
N ASN A 403 3.19 -8.65 -27.29
CA ASN A 403 3.78 -9.87 -27.85
C ASN A 403 5.17 -10.20 -27.27
N HIS A 404 5.81 -9.25 -26.56
CA HIS A 404 7.14 -9.49 -25.96
C HIS A 404 7.07 -10.41 -24.72
N LYS A 405 8.18 -11.10 -24.41
CA LYS A 405 8.25 -12.04 -23.25
C LYS A 405 8.80 -11.42 -21.96
N ALA A 406 9.04 -10.11 -21.96
CA ALA A 406 9.52 -9.37 -20.79
C ALA A 406 8.92 -7.96 -20.75
N VAL A 407 8.66 -7.45 -19.54
CA VAL A 407 8.35 -6.04 -19.25
C VAL A 407 9.58 -5.19 -19.55
N LEU A 408 9.42 -4.03 -20.20
CA LEU A 408 10.51 -3.06 -20.38
C LEU A 408 10.48 -2.07 -19.21
N GLN A 409 11.60 -1.94 -18.51
CA GLN A 409 11.82 -0.91 -17.51
C GLN A 409 12.57 0.26 -18.14
N ILE A 410 12.05 1.48 -18.00
CA ILE A 410 12.72 2.73 -18.37
C ILE A 410 12.95 3.52 -17.08
N VAL A 411 14.20 3.89 -16.83
CA VAL A 411 14.62 4.66 -15.64
C VAL A 411 15.01 6.08 -16.10
N PRO A 412 14.19 7.11 -15.82
CA PRO A 412 14.53 8.50 -16.09
C PRO A 412 15.88 8.93 -15.46
N PRO A 413 16.78 9.60 -16.21
CA PRO A 413 18.08 10.08 -15.71
C PRO A 413 18.05 11.08 -14.55
N CYS A 414 16.88 11.64 -14.20
CA CYS A 414 16.71 12.45 -12.99
C CYS A 414 16.66 11.58 -11.72
N LEU A 415 16.30 10.29 -11.85
CA LEU A 415 16.33 9.35 -10.74
C LEU A 415 17.79 8.98 -10.44
N PRO A 416 18.18 8.86 -9.17
CA PRO A 416 19.55 8.48 -8.84
C PRO A 416 19.86 7.09 -9.39
N SER A 417 21.11 6.88 -9.84
CA SER A 417 21.54 5.58 -10.37
C SER A 417 21.34 4.48 -9.33
N ARG A 418 21.19 3.22 -9.77
CA ARG A 418 21.04 2.08 -8.85
C ARG A 418 22.20 1.99 -7.86
N GLU A 419 23.41 2.29 -8.30
CA GLU A 419 24.62 2.39 -7.47
C GLU A 419 24.52 3.54 -6.45
N TRP A 420 24.01 4.72 -6.84
CA TRP A 420 23.78 5.82 -5.91
C TRP A 420 22.68 5.50 -4.90
N LEU A 421 21.59 4.84 -5.31
CA LEU A 421 20.51 4.43 -4.40
C LEU A 421 20.99 3.42 -3.35
N HIS A 422 21.86 2.49 -3.74
CA HIS A 422 22.55 1.61 -2.80
C HIS A 422 23.48 2.43 -1.89
N LYS A 423 24.43 3.20 -2.45
CA LYS A 423 25.38 4.01 -1.67
C LYS A 423 24.69 4.97 -0.69
N ALA A 424 23.62 5.63 -1.10
CA ALA A 424 22.85 6.56 -0.26
C ALA A 424 21.95 5.85 0.77
N ARG A 425 21.63 4.55 0.57
CA ARG A 425 21.04 3.71 1.62
C ARG A 425 22.11 3.34 2.64
N ASP A 426 23.27 2.88 2.18
CA ASP A 426 24.38 2.43 3.01
C ASP A 426 24.99 3.61 3.81
N GLU A 427 25.00 4.83 3.25
CA GLU A 427 25.34 6.08 3.95
C GLU A 427 24.31 6.45 5.04
N ARG A 428 23.00 6.30 4.78
CA ARG A 428 21.96 6.50 5.80
C ARG A 428 22.00 5.45 6.90
N GLU A 429 22.46 4.25 6.57
CA GLU A 429 22.69 3.17 7.52
C GLU A 429 23.90 3.48 8.43
N SER A 430 25.00 3.95 7.85
CA SER A 430 26.16 4.46 8.61
C SER A 430 25.85 5.71 9.44
N GLU A 431 25.03 6.66 8.94
CA GLU A 431 24.55 7.79 9.76
C GLU A 431 23.67 7.33 10.93
N ARG A 432 22.85 6.29 10.75
CA ARG A 432 22.03 5.70 11.81
C ARG A 432 22.90 4.99 12.85
N GLU A 433 23.92 4.27 12.40
CA GLU A 433 24.91 3.61 13.26
C GLU A 433 25.71 4.64 14.07
N ALA A 434 26.26 5.67 13.44
CA ALA A 434 26.96 6.76 14.12
C ALA A 434 26.06 7.52 15.13
N ARG A 435 24.75 7.65 14.84
CA ARG A 435 23.76 8.19 15.80
C ARG A 435 23.46 7.24 16.95
N ARG A 436 23.41 5.91 16.72
CA ARG A 436 23.30 4.90 17.77
C ARG A 436 24.52 4.96 18.70
N GLU A 437 25.73 4.90 18.15
CA GLU A 437 26.98 5.04 18.93
C GLU A 437 27.04 6.36 19.71
N ALA A 438 26.63 7.48 19.12
CA ALA A 438 26.63 8.77 19.81
C ALA A 438 25.67 8.76 21.02
N ALA A 439 24.46 8.20 20.86
CA ALA A 439 23.50 8.03 21.93
C ALA A 439 24.00 7.06 23.02
N GLU A 440 24.63 5.95 22.65
CA GLU A 440 25.27 5.03 23.60
C GLU A 440 26.39 5.70 24.40
N ARG A 441 27.26 6.48 23.75
CA ARG A 441 28.32 7.25 24.41
C ARG A 441 27.76 8.30 25.39
N GLU A 442 26.57 8.85 25.15
CA GLU A 442 25.89 9.70 26.14
C GLU A 442 25.25 8.89 27.27
N ARG A 443 24.50 7.82 26.96
CA ARG A 443 23.92 6.89 27.97
C ARG A 443 25.00 6.34 28.91
N TRP A 444 26.17 6.00 28.39
CA TRP A 444 27.34 5.55 29.17
C TRP A 444 27.85 6.63 30.14
N ARG A 445 28.10 7.85 29.64
CA ARG A 445 28.52 8.99 30.49
C ARG A 445 27.50 9.28 31.59
N GLU A 446 26.21 9.20 31.26
CA GLU A 446 25.15 9.46 32.23
C GLU A 446 24.99 8.32 33.25
N SER A 447 25.25 7.08 32.85
CA SER A 447 25.30 5.91 33.73
C SER A 447 26.45 6.01 34.74
N GLU A 448 27.66 6.33 34.29
CA GLU A 448 28.82 6.52 35.18
C GLU A 448 28.65 7.73 36.12
N ARG A 449 28.01 8.82 35.66
CA ARG A 449 27.57 9.93 36.55
C ARG A 449 26.61 9.42 37.64
N LYS A 450 25.55 8.70 37.25
CA LYS A 450 24.57 8.08 38.17
C LYS A 450 25.21 7.06 39.11
N ARG A 451 26.29 6.40 38.70
CA ARG A 451 27.08 5.48 39.53
C ARG A 451 27.88 6.23 40.59
N ALA A 452 28.61 7.28 40.21
CA ALA A 452 29.35 8.13 41.15
C ALA A 452 28.42 8.75 42.21
N GLU A 453 27.26 9.29 41.79
CA GLU A 453 26.23 9.82 42.71
C GLU A 453 25.67 8.77 43.68
N ARG A 454 25.60 7.49 43.27
CA ARG A 454 25.17 6.37 44.13
C ARG A 454 26.28 5.93 45.09
N GLU A 455 27.54 5.96 44.65
CA GLU A 455 28.72 5.62 45.45
C GLU A 455 28.91 6.65 46.57
N GLU A 456 28.93 7.95 46.25
CA GLU A 456 29.04 9.03 47.23
C GLU A 456 27.88 9.00 48.25
N ARG A 457 26.65 8.72 47.79
CA ARG A 457 25.48 8.52 48.66
C ARG A 457 25.61 7.26 49.54
N ARG A 458 26.28 6.21 49.08
CA ARG A 458 26.55 4.97 49.83
C ARG A 458 27.60 5.21 50.91
N GLU A 459 28.68 5.92 50.61
CA GLU A 459 29.70 6.31 51.58
C GLU A 459 29.13 7.18 52.70
N ARG A 460 28.34 8.21 52.34
CA ARG A 460 27.63 9.07 53.29
C ARG A 460 26.79 8.26 54.29
N ARG A 461 26.03 7.27 53.79
CA ARG A 461 25.23 6.33 54.61
C ARG A 461 26.05 5.34 55.44
N ILE A 462 27.27 5.00 55.02
CA ILE A 462 28.19 4.16 55.81
C ILE A 462 28.76 4.97 56.98
N LEU A 463 29.07 6.25 56.76
CA LEU A 463 29.48 7.19 57.80
C LEU A 463 28.39 7.34 58.88
N GLU A 464 27.16 7.65 58.45
CA GLU A 464 25.98 7.76 59.34
C GLU A 464 25.76 6.49 60.18
N LYS A 465 25.80 5.31 59.55
CA LYS A 465 25.57 4.04 60.25
C LYS A 465 26.66 3.67 61.26
N ARG A 466 27.90 4.14 61.07
CA ARG A 466 28.99 3.92 62.05
C ARG A 466 28.81 4.70 63.35
N GLY A 467 28.03 5.79 63.35
CA GLY A 467 27.65 6.49 64.59
C GLY A 467 26.51 5.84 65.38
N GLY A 468 25.80 4.86 64.81
CA GLY A 468 24.47 4.45 65.28
C GLY A 468 24.36 3.22 66.17
N LYS A 469 25.46 2.58 66.61
CA LYS A 469 25.40 1.35 67.43
C LYS A 469 26.44 1.29 68.55
N GLY A 470 26.06 1.75 69.74
CA GLY A 470 26.72 1.43 71.01
C GLY A 470 25.73 1.59 72.17
N GLY A 471 25.44 0.51 72.92
CA GLY A 471 24.56 0.61 74.10
C GLY A 471 23.76 -0.63 74.48
N ARG A 472 24.44 -1.67 75.01
CA ARG A 472 24.05 -2.48 76.20
C ARG A 472 24.73 -3.85 76.23
N ARG A 473 25.64 -4.03 77.19
CA ARG A 473 25.83 -5.27 77.97
C ARG A 473 26.64 -4.94 79.22
N ASN A 474 26.17 -5.43 80.36
CA ASN A 474 26.99 -5.63 81.55
C ASN A 474 27.60 -7.06 81.46
N ASP A 475 28.50 -7.56 82.31
CA ASP A 475 28.92 -7.14 83.65
C ASP A 475 30.42 -7.43 83.93
N VAL A 476 30.95 -6.77 84.97
CA VAL A 476 32.09 -7.10 85.87
C VAL A 476 33.21 -8.08 85.41
N GLY A 477 34.48 -7.66 85.51
CA GLY A 477 35.59 -8.60 85.83
C GLY A 477 37.04 -8.20 85.52
N GLY A 478 37.82 -7.78 86.54
CA GLY A 478 39.23 -8.19 86.74
C GLY A 478 40.40 -7.62 85.88
N THR A 479 41.17 -6.69 86.49
CA THR A 479 42.66 -6.64 86.55
C THR A 479 43.54 -7.08 85.37
N GLY A 480 44.47 -6.22 84.91
CA GLY A 480 45.64 -6.65 84.11
C GLY A 480 46.55 -5.54 83.54
N SER A 481 47.85 -5.65 83.81
CA SER A 481 49.03 -5.04 83.14
C SER A 481 49.29 -5.69 81.76
N SER A 482 50.19 -5.26 80.85
CA SER A 482 51.08 -4.09 80.64
C SER A 482 51.60 -4.13 79.16
N GLU A 483 52.48 -3.19 78.77
CA GLU A 483 53.34 -3.23 77.55
C GLU A 483 52.62 -3.10 76.17
N GLU A 484 53.03 -2.21 75.25
CA GLU A 484 54.21 -2.22 74.35
C GLU A 484 54.14 -3.28 73.22
N GLU A 485 54.51 -3.04 71.95
CA GLU A 485 55.31 -1.96 71.36
C GLU A 485 54.97 -1.63 69.87
N LYS A 486 55.75 -0.70 69.29
CA LYS A 486 55.85 -0.13 67.91
C LYS A 486 55.65 -1.15 66.76
N LYS A 487 55.32 -0.77 65.50
CA LYS A 487 55.74 0.35 64.60
C LYS A 487 54.62 0.61 63.55
N ALA A 488 54.62 1.44 62.48
CA ALA A 488 55.56 2.25 61.67
C ALA A 488 54.75 3.46 61.06
N GLU A 489 55.23 4.55 60.43
CA GLU A 489 56.41 4.89 59.58
C GLU A 489 56.31 4.39 58.10
N ASP A 490 56.47 5.18 57.01
CA ASP A 490 56.77 6.63 56.90
C ASP A 490 56.41 7.31 55.52
N THR A 491 56.44 8.67 55.49
CA THR A 491 56.67 9.72 54.43
C THR A 491 56.43 9.50 52.89
N ALA A 492 56.35 10.52 52.00
CA ALA A 492 55.86 11.93 52.00
C ALA A 492 56.06 12.61 50.59
N ASN A 493 55.53 13.84 50.40
CA ASN A 493 55.83 14.84 49.32
C ASN A 493 55.41 14.51 47.86
N ARG A 494 55.40 15.43 46.87
CA ARG A 494 55.08 16.90 46.76
C ARG A 494 55.19 17.30 45.25
N GLU A 495 54.80 18.54 44.89
CA GLU A 495 55.03 19.26 43.60
C GLU A 495 53.95 19.04 42.49
N VAL A 496 53.65 19.99 41.58
CA VAL A 496 54.03 21.43 41.42
C VAL A 496 52.86 22.24 40.79
N ARG A 497 52.94 23.57 40.71
CA ARG A 497 51.86 24.45 40.15
C ARG A 497 52.38 25.72 39.45
N PRO A 498 51.82 26.09 38.28
CA PRO A 498 51.61 27.49 37.83
C PRO A 498 50.10 27.84 37.88
N THR A 499 49.60 29.00 38.34
CA THR A 499 49.67 30.40 37.82
C THR A 499 49.04 30.57 36.42
N LEU A 500 48.18 31.58 36.13
CA LEU A 500 47.65 32.74 36.88
C LEU A 500 46.35 33.28 36.18
N THR A 501 45.60 34.19 36.85
CA THR A 501 44.59 35.15 36.29
C THR A 501 43.34 34.59 35.55
N ASP A 502 42.14 35.19 35.57
CA ASP A 502 41.67 36.40 36.28
C ASP A 502 40.16 36.36 36.66
N ARG A 503 39.68 37.39 37.37
CA ARG A 503 38.27 37.65 37.79
C ARG A 503 37.78 38.99 37.20
N PRO A 504 36.46 39.32 37.10
CA PRO A 504 35.55 39.37 38.27
C PRO A 504 34.04 39.09 38.02
N SER A 505 33.27 39.17 39.11
CA SER A 505 31.80 39.36 39.14
C SER A 505 31.45 40.86 39.32
N PRO A 506 30.16 41.25 39.27
CA PRO A 506 29.57 41.75 40.52
C PRO A 506 28.09 41.34 40.75
N ASN A 507 27.56 41.75 41.91
CA ASN A 507 26.19 41.53 42.40
C ASN A 507 25.14 42.44 41.74
N ASP A 508 23.87 42.03 41.77
CA ASP A 508 22.81 42.58 42.66
C ASP A 508 21.60 41.62 42.64
N GLY A 509 20.58 41.69 43.52
CA GLY A 509 20.30 42.57 44.66
C GLY A 509 18.77 42.68 44.87
N THR A 510 18.27 42.90 46.11
CA THR A 510 16.84 43.04 46.52
C THR A 510 15.94 41.79 46.31
N THR A 511 15.29 41.19 47.33
CA THR A 511 14.08 41.57 48.13
C THR A 511 12.78 41.63 47.30
N GLU A 512 11.58 41.24 47.80
CA GLU A 512 11.09 41.20 49.20
C GLU A 512 10.03 40.09 49.47
N GLU A 513 9.41 40.11 50.65
CA GLU A 513 8.58 39.05 51.27
C GLU A 513 7.07 39.09 50.88
N SER A 514 6.37 37.95 51.00
CA SER A 514 5.30 37.77 52.02
C SER A 514 4.63 36.38 51.99
N ASN A 515 4.55 35.75 53.17
CA ASN A 515 3.65 34.69 53.69
C ASN A 515 2.68 33.92 52.76
N LEU A 516 2.54 32.58 52.84
CA LEU A 516 2.18 31.71 53.99
C LEU A 516 0.77 31.95 54.56
N GLU A 517 -0.20 31.14 54.16
CA GLU A 517 -1.33 30.79 55.03
C GLU A 517 -1.72 29.31 54.93
N ALA A 518 -1.88 28.69 56.10
CA ALA A 518 -2.50 27.40 56.42
C ALA A 518 -2.45 26.21 55.43
N MET A 519 -1.55 25.25 55.72
CA MET A 519 -1.87 23.83 55.48
C MET A 519 -2.83 23.30 56.57
N ARG A 520 -3.58 22.22 56.25
CA ARG A 520 -4.24 21.26 57.17
C ARG A 520 -5.64 21.59 57.73
N SER A 521 -6.68 21.17 56.99
CA SER A 521 -7.83 20.41 57.51
C SER A 521 -8.65 19.89 56.31
N ALA A 522 -9.19 18.66 56.24
CA ALA A 522 -9.06 17.45 57.05
C ALA A 522 -9.21 16.21 56.14
N MET A 523 -9.01 14.99 56.66
CA MET A 523 -9.59 13.79 56.05
C MET A 523 -10.92 13.48 56.73
N GLU A 524 -11.96 13.14 55.95
CA GLU A 524 -12.83 11.95 56.09
C GLU A 524 -14.18 12.11 55.34
N GLY A 525 -14.71 10.98 54.83
CA GLY A 525 -16.12 10.82 54.46
C GLY A 525 -16.50 11.09 53.00
N GLY A 526 -17.49 10.34 52.50
CA GLY A 526 -18.21 10.64 51.25
C GLY A 526 -18.00 9.65 50.09
N LYS A 527 -18.87 8.64 49.98
CA LYS A 527 -19.19 8.00 48.69
C LYS A 527 -20.38 8.74 48.07
N THR A 528 -20.33 9.09 46.79
CA THR A 528 -21.52 9.22 45.94
C THR A 528 -21.13 9.06 44.46
N THR A 529 -22.14 8.92 43.61
CA THR A 529 -22.06 8.66 42.16
C THR A 529 -22.26 9.94 41.34
N GLU A 530 -22.31 9.78 40.01
CA GLU A 530 -22.83 10.73 39.00
C GLU A 530 -21.87 11.82 38.48
N ASP A 531 -21.34 11.50 37.29
CA ASP A 531 -21.49 12.22 36.01
C ASP A 531 -21.03 13.67 35.77
N ALA A 532 -20.71 13.89 34.48
CA ALA A 532 -20.64 15.16 33.73
C ALA A 532 -20.07 16.41 34.45
N THR A 533 -18.88 16.90 34.07
CA THR A 533 -18.73 17.63 32.80
C THR A 533 -17.27 18.00 32.49
N ASP A 534 -16.88 17.92 31.22
CA ASP A 534 -16.43 19.10 30.47
C ASP A 534 -16.88 18.96 29.00
N ARG A 535 -17.12 20.09 28.32
CA ARG A 535 -17.62 20.16 26.94
C ARG A 535 -16.88 21.25 26.15
N SER A 536 -15.93 20.85 25.33
CA SER A 536 -15.64 21.53 24.06
C SER A 536 -15.10 20.52 23.03
N GLY A 537 -15.40 20.65 21.74
CA GLY A 537 -16.27 21.67 21.13
C GLY A 537 -16.30 21.65 19.60
N ALA A 538 -16.26 20.46 18.96
CA ALA A 538 -16.31 20.32 17.51
C ALA A 538 -17.34 19.25 17.13
N GLN A 539 -18.41 19.66 16.47
CA GLN A 539 -19.61 18.85 16.30
C GLN A 539 -19.65 18.21 14.90
N TYR A 540 -19.32 16.92 14.82
CA TYR A 540 -19.67 16.06 13.68
C TYR A 540 -20.76 15.08 14.14
N GLY A 541 -21.91 15.13 13.47
CA GLY A 541 -22.94 14.11 13.63
C GLY A 541 -22.48 12.80 12.98
N GLY A 542 -22.43 11.73 13.75
CA GLY A 542 -22.05 10.41 13.26
C GLY A 542 -22.40 9.34 14.29
N SER A 543 -23.12 8.32 13.85
CA SER A 543 -23.53 7.19 14.69
C SER A 543 -22.30 6.41 15.20
N SER A 544 -22.37 5.90 16.43
CA SER A 544 -21.26 5.14 17.01
C SER A 544 -21.00 3.88 16.18
N PRO A 545 -19.77 3.61 15.70
CA PRO A 545 -19.49 2.47 14.84
C PRO A 545 -19.83 1.15 15.54
N ASP A 546 -20.55 0.27 14.84
CA ASP A 546 -20.97 -1.01 15.42
C ASP A 546 -19.81 -2.02 15.43
N PHE A 547 -19.27 -2.24 16.63
CA PHE A 547 -18.22 -3.22 16.85
C PHE A 547 -18.79 -4.63 16.91
N LYS A 548 -18.41 -5.49 15.95
CA LYS A 548 -18.77 -6.92 15.93
C LYS A 548 -18.16 -7.70 17.10
N TYR A 549 -16.97 -7.28 17.58
CA TYR A 549 -16.28 -7.89 18.72
C TYR A 549 -16.26 -6.93 19.91
N ARG A 550 -17.41 -6.86 20.62
CA ARG A 550 -17.65 -5.93 21.75
C ARG A 550 -16.92 -6.32 23.04
N SER A 551 -16.77 -7.62 23.32
CA SER A 551 -16.09 -8.18 24.49
C SER A 551 -15.29 -9.42 24.11
N GLY A 552 -14.22 -9.74 24.84
CA GLY A 552 -13.42 -10.95 24.59
C GLY A 552 -11.91 -10.83 24.85
N ILE A 553 -11.16 -11.80 24.31
CA ILE A 553 -9.72 -11.70 24.03
C ILE A 553 -9.56 -11.11 22.61
N PRO A 554 -8.60 -10.20 22.35
CA PRO A 554 -8.45 -9.56 21.02
C PRO A 554 -7.98 -10.51 19.91
N THR A 555 -7.53 -11.73 20.22
CA THR A 555 -6.75 -12.56 19.30
C THR A 555 -6.96 -14.05 19.60
N LEU A 556 -7.33 -14.83 18.58
CA LEU A 556 -7.24 -16.29 18.60
C LEU A 556 -5.80 -16.70 18.26
N ARG A 557 -5.22 -17.68 18.96
CA ARG A 557 -3.80 -18.05 18.79
C ARG A 557 -3.54 -19.56 18.86
N SER A 558 -2.62 -20.06 18.04
CA SER A 558 -2.11 -21.45 18.08
C SER A 558 -1.07 -21.63 19.20
N SER A 559 -1.47 -21.35 20.45
CA SER A 559 -0.61 -21.49 21.63
C SER A 559 -1.42 -21.89 22.86
N SER A 560 -1.09 -23.04 23.41
CA SER A 560 -1.60 -23.62 24.66
C SER A 560 -0.91 -23.08 25.93
N HIS A 561 0.25 -22.42 25.80
CA HIS A 561 1.08 -21.91 26.91
C HIS A 561 0.29 -21.04 27.91
N ARG A 562 0.39 -21.39 29.21
CA ARG A 562 -0.30 -20.69 30.33
C ARG A 562 0.54 -20.68 31.62
N VAL A 563 0.55 -19.52 32.30
CA VAL A 563 1.04 -19.33 33.68
C VAL A 563 -0.12 -19.51 34.66
N LYS A 564 0.02 -20.44 35.63
CA LYS A 564 -0.99 -20.68 36.68
C LYS A 564 -0.90 -19.72 37.87
N TYR A 565 0.22 -19.01 38.06
CA TYR A 565 0.42 -18.07 39.16
C TYR A 565 -0.30 -16.72 38.99
N SER A 566 -0.63 -16.11 40.14
CA SER A 566 -1.10 -14.73 40.26
C SER A 566 -0.16 -13.75 39.53
N PRO A 567 -0.68 -12.70 38.85
CA PRO A 567 0.14 -11.62 38.29
C PRO A 567 1.14 -11.00 39.29
N THR A 568 0.81 -10.97 40.59
CA THR A 568 1.70 -10.41 41.62
C THR A 568 3.01 -11.16 41.83
N HIS A 569 3.14 -12.39 41.30
CA HIS A 569 4.34 -13.23 41.40
C HIS A 569 5.10 -13.34 40.07
N ARG A 570 4.67 -12.61 39.03
CA ARG A 570 5.33 -12.56 37.71
C ARG A 570 6.32 -11.41 37.72
N GLN A 571 7.58 -11.73 37.94
CA GLN A 571 8.69 -10.77 37.93
C GLN A 571 9.82 -11.35 37.10
N LEU A 572 10.51 -10.49 36.34
CA LEU A 572 11.69 -10.86 35.57
C LEU A 572 12.77 -11.34 36.56
N MET A 573 13.20 -12.60 36.40
CA MET A 573 14.30 -13.18 37.17
C MET A 573 15.57 -13.13 36.32
N PRO A 574 16.57 -12.28 36.65
CA PRO A 574 17.80 -12.18 35.86
C PRO A 574 18.64 -13.45 35.92
N ASP A 575 18.67 -14.10 37.09
CA ASP A 575 19.40 -15.34 37.38
C ASP A 575 18.41 -16.48 37.71
N PRO A 576 17.84 -17.18 36.70
CA PRO A 576 17.05 -18.37 36.94
C PRO A 576 17.84 -19.49 37.63
N LYS A 577 17.10 -20.36 38.33
CA LYS A 577 17.65 -21.59 38.93
C LYS A 577 16.87 -22.78 38.42
N GLY A 578 17.59 -23.84 38.06
CA GLY A 578 17.01 -25.10 37.64
C GLY A 578 16.41 -25.89 38.80
N ALA A 579 15.70 -26.98 38.50
CA ALA A 579 14.99 -27.79 39.50
C ALA A 579 15.89 -28.34 40.64
N GLY A 580 17.19 -28.50 40.39
CA GLY A 580 18.19 -28.89 41.40
C GLY A 580 18.78 -27.75 42.24
N GLY A 581 18.34 -26.49 42.05
CA GLY A 581 18.84 -25.32 42.78
C GLY A 581 20.12 -24.68 42.23
N ASN A 582 20.74 -25.29 41.21
CA ASN A 582 21.88 -24.72 40.47
C ASN A 582 21.43 -23.54 39.60
N PHE A 583 22.36 -22.61 39.32
CA PHE A 583 22.18 -21.58 38.29
C PHE A 583 22.17 -22.23 36.90
N THR A 584 21.35 -21.71 36.00
CA THR A 584 21.11 -22.24 34.63
C THR A 584 22.13 -21.77 33.58
N ASN A 585 23.11 -20.95 33.98
CA ASN A 585 24.00 -20.17 33.09
C ASN A 585 23.28 -19.27 32.07
N THR A 586 21.94 -19.13 32.16
CA THR A 586 21.19 -18.24 31.28
C THR A 586 21.57 -16.80 31.55
N THR A 587 21.85 -16.06 30.48
CA THR A 587 22.31 -14.68 30.53
C THR A 587 21.59 -13.85 29.47
N PHE A 588 21.70 -12.53 29.56
CA PHE A 588 21.21 -11.66 28.48
C PHE A 588 22.03 -11.89 27.21
N LEU A 589 21.33 -12.01 26.07
CA LEU A 589 21.98 -11.88 24.76
C LEU A 589 22.82 -10.60 24.69
N PRO A 590 23.90 -10.57 23.88
CA PRO A 590 24.71 -9.37 23.71
C PRO A 590 23.86 -8.16 23.30
N ALA A 591 24.21 -6.94 23.72
CA ALA A 591 23.36 -5.76 23.56
C ALA A 591 22.87 -5.53 22.11
N LEU A 592 23.73 -5.75 21.12
CA LEU A 592 23.43 -5.64 19.69
C LEU A 592 22.44 -6.69 19.16
N LEU A 593 22.19 -7.78 19.90
CA LEU A 593 21.10 -8.73 19.64
C LEU A 593 19.79 -8.33 20.32
N LEU A 594 19.85 -7.58 21.44
CA LEU A 594 18.65 -7.12 22.12
C LEU A 594 17.88 -6.11 21.25
N ASP A 595 18.60 -5.36 20.42
CA ASP A 595 18.08 -4.29 19.57
C ASP A 595 17.18 -4.75 18.42
N GLU A 596 16.25 -3.86 18.06
CA GLU A 596 15.30 -4.08 16.98
C GLU A 596 15.97 -4.06 15.61
N ASP A 597 15.57 -5.03 14.79
CA ASP A 597 16.12 -5.33 13.47
C ASP A 597 15.00 -5.91 12.60
N VAL A 598 14.91 -5.44 11.36
CA VAL A 598 13.84 -5.79 10.41
C VAL A 598 14.49 -6.22 9.11
N SER A 599 14.16 -7.43 8.63
CA SER A 599 14.75 -7.98 7.41
C SER A 599 13.68 -8.57 6.49
N THR A 600 13.92 -8.45 5.18
CA THR A 600 13.06 -9.01 4.13
C THR A 600 13.28 -10.50 3.93
N TYR A 601 12.30 -11.21 3.38
CA TYR A 601 12.45 -12.59 2.93
C TYR A 601 11.68 -12.86 1.62
N SER A 602 12.02 -13.95 0.94
CA SER A 602 11.42 -14.36 -0.33
C SER A 602 9.99 -14.90 -0.14
N THR A 603 8.95 -14.09 -0.39
CA THR A 603 7.54 -14.50 -0.26
C THR A 603 7.09 -15.52 -1.31
N SER A 604 7.79 -15.60 -2.44
CA SER A 604 7.61 -16.62 -3.48
C SER A 604 8.19 -18.00 -3.12
N GLU A 605 9.04 -18.06 -2.11
CA GLU A 605 9.74 -19.26 -1.65
C GLU A 605 9.19 -19.72 -0.30
N TYR A 606 8.94 -18.77 0.60
CA TYR A 606 8.32 -18.98 1.91
C TYR A 606 6.90 -18.38 1.94
N ASP A 607 5.98 -18.92 1.13
CA ASP A 607 4.57 -18.48 1.12
C ASP A 607 3.78 -18.92 2.36
N PHE A 608 4.04 -18.23 3.46
CA PHE A 608 3.28 -18.37 4.70
C PHE A 608 1.82 -17.90 4.57
N HIS A 609 1.46 -17.07 3.58
CA HIS A 609 0.08 -16.64 3.40
C HIS A 609 -0.75 -17.81 2.83
N GLY A 610 -0.33 -18.40 1.72
CA GLY A 610 -0.98 -19.57 1.12
C GLY A 610 -0.97 -20.79 2.04
N ALA A 611 0.13 -21.05 2.76
CA ALA A 611 0.19 -22.15 3.71
C ALA A 611 -0.80 -22.00 4.88
N VAL A 612 -0.89 -20.80 5.50
CA VAL A 612 -1.87 -20.54 6.58
C VAL A 612 -3.31 -20.53 6.03
N VAL A 613 -3.55 -20.05 4.81
CA VAL A 613 -4.85 -20.22 4.12
C VAL A 613 -5.19 -21.71 3.97
N GLY A 614 -4.22 -22.55 3.61
CA GLY A 614 -4.36 -24.00 3.52
C GLY A 614 -4.77 -24.65 4.84
N ILE A 615 -4.17 -24.24 5.96
CA ILE A 615 -4.56 -24.69 7.32
C ILE A 615 -5.99 -24.25 7.64
N LEU A 616 -6.28 -22.94 7.53
CA LEU A 616 -7.56 -22.36 7.94
C LEU A 616 -8.75 -22.85 7.11
N ARG A 617 -8.56 -23.21 5.83
CA ARG A 617 -9.58 -23.86 4.99
C ARG A 617 -10.02 -25.24 5.48
N ARG A 618 -9.25 -25.88 6.37
CA ARG A 618 -9.53 -27.22 6.92
C ARG A 618 -9.98 -27.17 8.39
N CYS A 619 -10.08 -25.98 8.98
CA CYS A 619 -10.55 -25.81 10.35
C CYS A 619 -12.09 -25.81 10.45
N ASP A 620 -12.60 -26.20 11.61
CA ASP A 620 -14.01 -26.09 11.99
C ASP A 620 -14.47 -24.62 11.94
N GLU A 621 -15.40 -24.30 11.03
CA GLU A 621 -15.92 -22.95 10.81
C GLU A 621 -16.68 -22.36 12.00
N THR A 622 -17.25 -23.21 12.86
CA THR A 622 -18.02 -22.81 14.05
C THR A 622 -17.11 -22.52 15.25
N LEU A 623 -15.88 -23.03 15.21
CA LEU A 623 -14.92 -23.00 16.31
C LEU A 623 -13.74 -22.05 16.03
N VAL A 624 -13.13 -22.13 14.85
CA VAL A 624 -12.00 -21.27 14.43
C VAL A 624 -12.49 -20.15 13.51
N GLY A 625 -13.29 -20.51 12.51
CA GLY A 625 -13.84 -19.58 11.52
C GLY A 625 -13.69 -20.02 10.08
N SER A 626 -14.25 -19.23 9.19
CA SER A 626 -14.26 -19.45 7.74
C SER A 626 -13.86 -18.18 6.98
N PHE A 627 -13.53 -18.31 5.70
CA PHE A 627 -13.33 -17.15 4.84
C PHE A 627 -14.69 -16.57 4.44
N ARG A 628 -14.82 -15.24 4.42
CA ARG A 628 -16.07 -14.56 4.04
C ARG A 628 -16.52 -14.99 2.64
N THR A 629 -17.78 -15.39 2.52
CA THR A 629 -18.49 -15.47 1.24
C THR A 629 -19.12 -14.11 0.90
N LEU A 630 -19.49 -13.92 -0.35
CA LEU A 630 -20.41 -12.87 -0.79
C LEU A 630 -21.85 -13.20 -0.39
N SER A 631 -22.74 -12.21 -0.51
CA SER A 631 -24.16 -12.29 -0.10
C SER A 631 -25.02 -13.19 -1.00
N ASP A 632 -24.55 -13.52 -2.19
CA ASP A 632 -25.10 -14.51 -3.12
C ASP A 632 -24.68 -15.96 -2.79
N GLY A 633 -23.76 -16.13 -1.81
CA GLY A 633 -23.14 -17.41 -1.47
C GLY A 633 -21.84 -17.71 -2.21
N THR A 634 -21.39 -16.85 -3.13
CA THR A 634 -20.13 -17.04 -3.86
C THR A 634 -18.94 -16.98 -2.90
N SER A 635 -18.05 -17.97 -2.99
CA SER A 635 -16.84 -18.05 -2.17
C SER A 635 -15.73 -17.16 -2.74
N LEU A 636 -15.43 -16.05 -2.05
CA LEU A 636 -14.26 -15.22 -2.34
C LEU A 636 -12.98 -16.05 -2.38
N ILE A 637 -11.97 -15.63 -3.15
CA ILE A 637 -10.63 -16.24 -3.06
C ILE A 637 -10.11 -16.09 -1.61
N PRO A 638 -9.80 -17.20 -0.91
CA PRO A 638 -9.43 -17.14 0.51
C PRO A 638 -8.14 -16.37 0.78
N LYS A 639 -8.30 -15.14 1.29
CA LYS A 639 -7.23 -14.28 1.82
C LYS A 639 -7.35 -14.10 3.33
N LEU A 640 -6.20 -14.00 4.00
CA LEU A 640 -6.14 -13.91 5.47
C LEU A 640 -6.79 -12.64 6.04
N ASP A 641 -6.85 -11.54 5.27
CA ASP A 641 -7.56 -10.31 5.66
C ASP A 641 -9.08 -10.44 5.57
N ASN A 642 -9.59 -11.38 4.77
CA ASN A 642 -11.00 -11.73 4.64
C ASN A 642 -11.46 -12.87 5.58
N PHE A 643 -10.59 -13.46 6.43
CA PHE A 643 -10.99 -14.52 7.36
C PHE A 643 -11.91 -14.01 8.47
N PHE A 644 -12.96 -14.75 8.84
CA PHE A 644 -13.94 -14.40 9.87
C PHE A 644 -13.89 -15.38 11.04
N VAL A 645 -13.45 -14.89 12.20
CA VAL A 645 -13.48 -15.65 13.48
C VAL A 645 -14.86 -15.49 14.12
N PRO A 646 -15.55 -16.57 14.55
CA PRO A 646 -16.82 -16.47 15.25
C PRO A 646 -16.66 -15.70 16.57
N PRO A 647 -17.50 -14.71 16.90
CA PRO A 647 -17.36 -13.95 18.16
C PRO A 647 -17.36 -14.85 19.40
N THR A 648 -18.11 -15.96 19.37
CA THR A 648 -18.15 -17.00 20.42
C THR A 648 -16.78 -17.62 20.74
N SER A 649 -15.84 -17.60 19.80
CA SER A 649 -14.49 -18.17 19.98
C SER A 649 -13.55 -17.25 20.76
N LEU A 650 -13.98 -16.02 21.09
CA LEU A 650 -13.18 -15.02 21.81
C LEU A 650 -13.79 -14.57 23.16
N VAL A 651 -15.00 -15.00 23.53
CA VAL A 651 -15.73 -14.53 24.72
C VAL A 651 -15.08 -15.01 26.03
N ARG A 652 -14.79 -14.07 26.96
CA ARG A 652 -14.16 -14.37 28.26
C ARG A 652 -15.06 -15.08 29.28
N GLU A 653 -16.38 -14.87 29.18
CA GLU A 653 -17.36 -15.50 30.07
C GLU A 653 -17.46 -17.02 29.85
N CYS A 654 -16.93 -17.51 28.72
CA CYS A 654 -16.77 -18.92 28.45
C CYS A 654 -15.61 -19.57 29.23
N GLN A 655 -15.56 -19.42 30.56
CA GLN A 655 -14.83 -20.34 31.47
C GLN A 655 -15.48 -21.75 31.52
N ARG A 656 -16.00 -22.19 30.37
CA ARG A 656 -16.62 -23.48 30.07
C ARG A 656 -16.12 -24.01 28.71
N GLY A 657 -14.90 -23.62 28.31
CA GLY A 657 -14.06 -24.36 27.38
C GLY A 657 -14.11 -24.00 25.89
N LYS A 658 -14.94 -23.05 25.43
CA LYS A 658 -15.02 -22.75 23.98
C LYS A 658 -13.77 -22.03 23.43
N LEU A 659 -13.27 -21.03 24.14
CA LEU A 659 -12.04 -20.31 23.79
C LEU A 659 -10.82 -21.23 23.92
N GLU A 660 -10.78 -22.02 24.99
CA GLU A 660 -9.74 -23.03 25.24
C GLU A 660 -9.67 -24.02 24.07
N ARG A 661 -10.81 -24.65 23.74
CA ARG A 661 -10.93 -25.60 22.63
C ARG A 661 -10.61 -24.98 21.27
N ALA A 662 -10.95 -23.70 21.05
CA ALA A 662 -10.61 -23.01 19.80
C ALA A 662 -9.10 -22.75 19.65
N GLN A 663 -8.42 -22.36 20.74
CA GLN A 663 -6.96 -22.23 20.75
C GLN A 663 -6.24 -23.59 20.66
N GLU A 664 -6.76 -24.61 21.34
CA GLU A 664 -6.26 -25.99 21.35
C GLU A 664 -6.35 -26.59 19.93
N TYR A 665 -7.55 -26.62 19.36
CA TYR A 665 -7.80 -27.08 17.99
C TYR A 665 -6.96 -26.33 16.93
N LEU A 666 -6.78 -25.00 17.08
CA LEU A 666 -5.91 -24.24 16.18
C LEU A 666 -4.42 -24.56 16.40
N SER A 667 -4.01 -24.94 17.62
CA SER A 667 -2.67 -25.44 17.90
C SER A 667 -2.44 -26.80 17.26
N ASP A 668 -3.40 -27.72 17.38
CA ASP A 668 -3.36 -29.05 16.76
C ASP A 668 -3.31 -28.94 15.24
N ALA A 669 -4.15 -28.08 14.63
CA ALA A 669 -4.19 -27.87 13.18
C ALA A 669 -2.87 -27.33 12.61
N VAL A 670 -2.18 -26.45 13.34
CA VAL A 670 -0.84 -25.95 12.96
C VAL A 670 0.26 -26.99 13.22
N THR A 671 0.12 -27.81 14.27
CA THR A 671 1.09 -28.86 14.63
C THR A 671 1.02 -30.07 13.69
N ALA A 672 -0.16 -30.36 13.15
CA ALA A 672 -0.40 -31.46 12.21
C ALA A 672 -0.04 -31.13 10.75
N ASP A 673 0.10 -29.85 10.37
CA ASP A 673 0.47 -29.47 9.01
C ASP A 673 1.98 -29.61 8.78
N ALA A 674 2.36 -30.81 8.33
CA ALA A 674 3.74 -31.14 8.03
C ALA A 674 4.37 -30.29 6.92
N ASP A 675 3.57 -29.68 6.03
CA ASP A 675 4.05 -28.91 4.87
C ASP A 675 4.36 -27.47 5.28
N PHE A 676 3.45 -26.82 5.99
CA PHE A 676 3.70 -25.55 6.70
C PHE A 676 4.89 -25.67 7.65
N LEU A 677 5.01 -26.77 8.38
CA LEU A 677 6.13 -26.98 9.28
C LEU A 677 7.47 -27.18 8.56
N ARG A 678 7.50 -27.78 7.36
CA ARG A 678 8.73 -27.82 6.53
C ARG A 678 9.09 -26.46 5.95
N LEU A 679 8.09 -25.68 5.52
CA LEU A 679 8.26 -24.31 5.05
C LEU A 679 8.85 -23.41 6.15
N PHE A 680 8.34 -23.54 7.37
CA PHE A 680 8.84 -22.83 8.54
C PHE A 680 10.24 -23.31 8.98
N ASP A 681 10.49 -24.63 8.97
CA ASP A 681 11.82 -25.18 9.29
C ASP A 681 12.89 -24.63 8.33
N GLY A 682 12.63 -24.62 7.02
CA GLY A 682 13.52 -24.02 6.02
C GLY A 682 13.73 -22.53 6.26
N PHE A 683 12.65 -21.74 6.33
CA PHE A 683 12.73 -20.30 6.61
C PHE A 683 13.59 -19.97 7.83
N VAL A 684 13.42 -20.70 8.95
CA VAL A 684 14.24 -20.44 10.13
C VAL A 684 15.71 -20.80 9.89
N VAL A 685 15.99 -21.99 9.34
CA VAL A 685 17.36 -22.49 9.14
C VAL A 685 18.14 -21.71 8.07
N ASP A 686 17.47 -21.30 7.00
CA ASP A 686 18.09 -20.70 5.81
C ASP A 686 18.16 -19.15 5.90
N GLU A 687 17.09 -18.50 6.39
CA GLU A 687 17.02 -17.02 6.46
C GLU A 687 17.36 -16.48 7.86
N ILE A 688 16.87 -17.10 8.93
CA ILE A 688 16.90 -16.50 10.29
C ILE A 688 18.18 -16.84 11.05
N LEU A 689 18.53 -18.13 11.16
CA LEU A 689 19.70 -18.55 11.95
C LEU A 689 21.03 -18.00 11.41
N PRO A 690 21.28 -17.89 10.08
CA PRO A 690 22.51 -17.29 9.56
C PRO A 690 22.62 -15.80 9.88
N ARG A 691 21.50 -15.05 9.83
CA ARG A 691 21.44 -13.64 10.24
C ARG A 691 21.72 -13.49 11.74
N LEU A 692 21.17 -14.38 12.59
CA LEU A 692 21.41 -14.38 14.02
C LEU A 692 22.87 -14.74 14.37
N LYS A 693 23.48 -15.71 13.66
CA LYS A 693 24.92 -16.04 13.75
C LYS A 693 25.81 -14.86 13.33
N ALA A 694 25.44 -14.13 12.27
CA ALA A 694 26.14 -12.92 11.86
C ALA A 694 26.06 -11.80 12.91
N ARG A 695 24.90 -11.61 13.56
CA ARG A 695 24.75 -10.66 14.68
C ARG A 695 25.59 -11.05 15.91
N LEU A 696 25.67 -12.34 16.27
CA LEU A 696 26.52 -12.82 17.37
C LEU A 696 28.02 -12.53 17.13
N ARG A 697 28.49 -12.74 15.90
CA ARG A 697 29.85 -12.39 15.48
C ARG A 697 30.10 -10.88 15.54
N SER A 698 29.15 -10.08 15.03
CA SER A 698 29.22 -8.62 15.06
C SER A 698 29.25 -8.08 16.50
N ALA A 699 28.59 -8.77 17.44
CA ALA A 699 28.63 -8.48 18.86
C ALA A 699 29.87 -9.02 19.61
N GLY A 700 30.93 -9.42 18.89
CA GLY A 700 32.19 -9.92 19.46
C GLY A 700 32.03 -11.19 20.32
N SER A 701 30.89 -11.87 20.23
CA SER A 701 30.47 -12.95 21.13
C SER A 701 30.68 -14.34 20.51
N HIS A 702 31.35 -14.41 19.37
CA HIS A 702 31.61 -15.64 18.62
C HIS A 702 32.82 -15.47 17.70
N GLU A 703 33.87 -16.28 17.88
CA GLU A 703 35.11 -16.19 17.10
C GLU A 703 35.12 -17.15 15.90
N GLY A 704 35.50 -16.64 14.72
CA GLY A 704 35.69 -17.41 13.48
C GLY A 704 34.44 -17.55 12.60
N ASP A 705 34.67 -17.87 11.32
CA ASP A 705 33.63 -18.23 10.35
C ASP A 705 33.16 -19.69 10.54
N ASP A 706 34.10 -20.61 10.71
CA ASP A 706 33.87 -22.06 10.77
C ASP A 706 33.35 -22.57 12.12
N THR A 707 33.38 -21.76 13.19
CA THR A 707 32.90 -22.17 14.52
C THR A 707 31.36 -22.32 14.48
N PRO A 708 30.79 -23.44 14.97
CA PRO A 708 29.36 -23.68 14.95
C PRO A 708 28.62 -23.05 16.15
N VAL A 709 27.42 -22.48 15.91
CA VAL A 709 26.49 -22.01 16.93
C VAL A 709 25.25 -22.90 16.96
N THR A 710 24.86 -23.37 18.13
CA THR A 710 23.55 -24.00 18.31
C THR A 710 22.47 -22.97 18.64
N PHE A 711 21.32 -23.10 17.97
CA PHE A 711 20.09 -22.38 18.23
C PHE A 711 18.95 -23.33 18.62
N PHE A 712 18.01 -22.81 19.42
CA PHE A 712 16.83 -23.52 19.91
C PHE A 712 15.57 -22.73 19.52
N TYR A 713 15.00 -23.00 18.34
CA TYR A 713 13.86 -22.24 17.83
C TYR A 713 12.51 -22.88 18.18
N GLN A 714 11.53 -22.04 18.51
CA GLN A 714 10.14 -22.42 18.80
C GLN A 714 9.47 -23.04 17.57
N ARG A 715 8.94 -24.25 17.69
CA ARG A 715 8.28 -24.99 16.61
C ARG A 715 7.16 -25.88 17.17
N PRO A 716 5.87 -25.65 16.85
CA PRO A 716 5.36 -24.71 15.85
C PRO A 716 5.53 -23.22 16.20
N PRO A 717 5.57 -22.33 15.19
CA PRO A 717 5.36 -20.91 15.41
C PRO A 717 3.93 -20.65 15.91
N THR A 718 3.73 -19.54 16.61
CA THR A 718 2.41 -19.09 17.06
C THR A 718 1.73 -18.29 15.95
N LEU A 719 0.74 -18.88 15.31
CA LEU A 719 -0.23 -18.18 14.47
C LEU A 719 -1.15 -17.34 15.36
N ARG A 720 -1.33 -16.05 15.02
CA ARG A 720 -2.22 -15.11 15.71
C ARG A 720 -3.21 -14.47 14.75
N ILE A 721 -4.50 -14.59 15.06
CA ILE A 721 -5.64 -14.13 14.25
C ILE A 721 -6.43 -13.12 15.08
N GLN A 722 -6.39 -11.84 14.69
CA GLN A 722 -7.05 -10.73 15.37
C GLN A 722 -8.12 -10.12 14.45
N PRO A 723 -9.39 -10.50 14.61
CA PRO A 723 -10.47 -10.01 13.75
C PRO A 723 -10.87 -8.57 14.09
N GLY A 724 -11.63 -7.94 13.20
CA GLY A 724 -12.20 -6.60 13.37
C GLY A 724 -13.63 -6.50 12.81
N PRO A 725 -14.42 -5.47 13.19
CA PRO A 725 -14.04 -4.38 14.10
C PRO A 725 -14.21 -4.75 15.58
N ALA A 726 -13.17 -4.46 16.38
CA ALA A 726 -13.01 -4.85 17.77
C ALA A 726 -12.56 -3.68 18.66
N ARG A 727 -13.05 -3.62 19.90
CA ARG A 727 -12.58 -2.65 20.93
C ARG A 727 -11.45 -3.19 21.80
N ALA A 728 -11.23 -4.51 21.82
CA ALA A 728 -10.23 -5.14 22.68
C ALA A 728 -8.79 -4.93 22.15
N SER A 729 -7.85 -4.70 23.06
CA SER A 729 -6.40 -4.68 22.82
C SER A 729 -5.69 -5.71 23.70
N VAL A 730 -4.45 -6.03 23.34
CA VAL A 730 -3.50 -6.68 24.24
C VAL A 730 -2.94 -5.59 25.17
N ARG A 731 -2.74 -5.89 26.47
CA ARG A 731 -2.05 -4.96 27.39
C ARG A 731 -0.54 -5.13 27.26
N ALA A 732 0.21 -4.05 27.49
CA ALA A 732 1.67 -4.12 27.50
C ALA A 732 2.18 -5.06 28.59
N HIS A 733 2.97 -6.04 28.18
CA HIS A 733 3.61 -7.08 28.99
C HIS A 733 4.96 -7.40 28.38
N ASN A 734 5.90 -7.93 29.15
CA ASN A 734 7.07 -8.62 28.59
C ASN A 734 6.87 -10.15 28.66
N ASP A 735 7.60 -10.88 27.82
CA ASP A 735 7.47 -12.34 27.75
C ASP A 735 8.11 -13.03 28.99
N ALA A 736 9.00 -12.36 29.74
CA ALA A 736 9.52 -12.90 31.01
C ALA A 736 8.43 -12.99 32.11
N GLU A 737 7.36 -12.19 32.07
CA GLU A 737 6.15 -12.40 32.90
C GLU A 737 5.50 -13.78 32.67
N TYR A 738 5.86 -14.45 31.57
CA TYR A 738 5.33 -15.74 31.13
C TYR A 738 6.37 -16.87 31.14
N GLY A 739 7.60 -16.60 31.59
CA GLY A 739 8.66 -17.62 31.69
C GLY A 739 9.54 -17.76 30.46
N HIS A 740 9.56 -16.77 29.56
CA HIS A 740 10.57 -16.67 28.51
C HIS A 740 11.89 -16.12 29.08
N GLN A 741 13.02 -16.51 28.46
CA GLN A 741 14.36 -16.28 28.99
C GLN A 741 15.06 -15.05 28.37
N ASN A 742 16.11 -14.54 29.03
CA ASN A 742 16.93 -13.44 28.51
C ASN A 742 17.90 -13.88 27.37
N GLY A 743 17.98 -15.18 27.12
CA GLY A 743 18.78 -15.80 26.07
C GLY A 743 18.02 -16.08 24.76
N GLU A 744 16.75 -15.68 24.67
CA GLU A 744 15.93 -15.87 23.47
C GLU A 744 15.40 -14.56 22.87
N LEU A 745 15.36 -14.51 21.53
CA LEU A 745 14.91 -13.36 20.76
C LEU A 745 13.55 -13.65 20.12
N ASN A 746 12.60 -12.71 20.21
CA ASN A 746 11.31 -12.82 19.53
C ASN A 746 11.45 -12.44 18.06
N PHE A 747 10.74 -13.17 17.20
CA PHE A 747 10.55 -12.85 15.79
C PHE A 747 9.06 -12.68 15.50
N TRP A 748 8.68 -11.62 14.77
CA TRP A 748 7.30 -11.32 14.42
C TRP A 748 7.13 -11.06 12.92
N LEU A 749 6.15 -11.72 12.32
CA LEU A 749 5.91 -11.80 10.89
C LEU A 749 4.44 -11.48 10.54
N PRO A 750 4.09 -10.28 10.06
CA PRO A 750 2.75 -9.97 9.59
C PRO A 750 2.42 -10.70 8.27
N LEU A 751 1.28 -11.40 8.24
CA LEU A 751 0.75 -12.06 7.04
C LEU A 751 -0.41 -11.31 6.38
N THR A 752 -0.82 -10.15 6.94
CA THR A 752 -1.78 -9.23 6.31
C THR A 752 -1.32 -7.79 6.46
N SER A 753 -1.67 -6.95 5.48
CA SER A 753 -1.20 -5.56 5.42
C SER A 753 -1.62 -4.74 6.66
N ARG A 754 -0.61 -4.10 7.27
CA ARG A 754 -0.80 -3.13 8.37
C ARG A 754 -1.58 -1.87 7.92
N LEU A 755 -1.48 -1.47 6.65
CA LEU A 755 -2.24 -0.34 6.10
C LEU A 755 -3.75 -0.63 6.04
N LYS A 756 -4.13 -1.84 5.61
CA LYS A 756 -5.54 -2.29 5.60
C LYS A 756 -6.09 -2.44 7.02
N THR A 757 -5.38 -3.20 7.86
CA THR A 757 -5.86 -3.63 9.18
C THR A 757 -5.74 -2.53 10.23
N LYS A 758 -4.82 -1.59 10.06
CA LYS A 758 -4.47 -0.51 11.00
C LYS A 758 -4.06 -1.07 12.37
N VAL A 759 -3.34 -2.20 12.36
CA VAL A 759 -2.87 -2.93 13.54
C VAL A 759 -1.38 -3.21 13.43
N ASP A 760 -0.61 -2.63 14.36
CA ASP A 760 0.84 -2.80 14.48
C ASP A 760 1.18 -3.53 15.80
N LEU A 761 2.34 -4.20 15.85
CA LEU A 761 2.96 -4.62 17.11
C LEU A 761 3.77 -3.44 17.66
N PHE A 762 3.49 -3.02 18.89
CA PHE A 762 4.17 -1.91 19.55
C PHE A 762 5.16 -2.43 20.59
N CYS A 763 6.37 -1.87 20.65
CA CYS A 763 7.41 -2.18 21.63
C CYS A 763 7.85 -0.89 22.36
N GLU A 764 8.36 -0.98 23.59
CA GLU A 764 9.08 0.12 24.26
C GLU A 764 10.57 0.10 23.88
N SER A 765 11.23 1.26 23.83
CA SER A 765 12.62 1.35 23.35
C SER A 765 13.64 0.70 24.28
N GLU A 766 13.39 0.74 25.59
CA GLU A 766 14.20 0.10 26.64
C GLU A 766 13.30 -0.51 27.74
N PRO A 767 13.75 -1.56 28.44
CA PRO A 767 12.95 -2.24 29.46
C PRO A 767 12.40 -1.30 30.55
N GLY A 768 11.08 -1.17 30.59
CA GLY A 768 10.35 -0.30 31.52
C GLY A 768 10.21 1.17 31.10
N ALA A 769 10.64 1.56 29.89
CA ALA A 769 10.53 2.94 29.40
C ALA A 769 9.07 3.35 29.10
N GLY A 770 8.23 2.42 28.63
CA GLY A 770 6.81 2.67 28.34
C GLY A 770 6.53 3.63 27.17
N ASP A 771 7.53 3.91 26.33
CA ASP A 771 7.55 4.87 25.23
C ASP A 771 7.14 4.25 23.88
N TYR A 772 6.04 3.49 23.89
CA TYR A 772 5.68 2.53 22.84
C TYR A 772 5.67 3.09 21.39
N HIS A 773 6.54 2.57 20.53
CA HIS A 773 6.55 2.80 19.09
C HIS A 773 6.10 1.54 18.32
N PRO A 774 5.49 1.69 17.12
CA PRO A 774 5.13 0.55 16.29
C PRO A 774 6.35 -0.02 15.57
N LEU A 775 6.51 -1.35 15.63
CA LEU A 775 7.35 -2.12 14.73
C LEU A 775 6.72 -2.05 13.33
N LYS A 776 7.24 -1.16 12.48
CA LYS A 776 6.76 -0.93 11.11
C LYS A 776 7.30 -2.05 10.21
N VAL A 777 6.52 -3.13 10.11
CA VAL A 777 6.84 -4.34 9.35
C VAL A 777 5.71 -4.58 8.37
N ASP A 778 6.00 -4.61 7.08
CA ASP A 778 5.02 -4.94 6.04
C ASP A 778 5.12 -6.42 5.61
N TYR A 779 4.19 -6.89 4.76
CA TYR A 779 4.18 -8.28 4.32
C TYR A 779 5.40 -8.58 3.43
N GLY A 780 6.17 -9.62 3.78
CA GLY A 780 7.50 -9.90 3.20
C GLY A 780 8.67 -9.44 4.07
N GLU A 781 8.40 -8.85 5.25
CA GLU A 781 9.39 -8.51 6.26
C GLU A 781 9.14 -9.26 7.57
N VAL A 782 10.21 -9.50 8.34
CA VAL A 782 10.18 -10.05 9.70
C VAL A 782 10.97 -9.11 10.63
N ALA A 783 10.37 -8.74 11.76
CA ALA A 783 11.08 -8.04 12.83
C ALA A 783 11.62 -9.03 13.86
N SER A 784 12.79 -8.74 14.41
CA SER A 784 13.30 -9.34 15.64
C SER A 784 13.41 -8.30 16.75
N PHE A 785 13.10 -8.70 17.99
CA PHE A 785 13.15 -7.82 19.18
C PHE A 785 13.25 -8.65 20.47
N HIS A 786 13.85 -8.10 21.53
CA HIS A 786 13.95 -8.79 22.83
C HIS A 786 12.71 -8.58 23.71
N GLY A 787 11.61 -9.24 23.34
CA GLY A 787 10.32 -9.18 24.04
C GLY A 787 10.33 -9.78 25.45
N SER A 788 11.33 -10.61 25.80
CA SER A 788 11.56 -11.08 27.16
C SER A 788 11.78 -9.93 28.15
N SER A 789 12.47 -8.85 27.75
CA SER A 789 12.67 -7.66 28.60
C SER A 789 11.84 -6.45 28.20
N ARG A 790 11.70 -6.15 26.90
CA ARG A 790 10.91 -5.01 26.40
C ARG A 790 9.43 -5.35 26.41
N ARG A 791 8.64 -4.54 27.11
CA ARG A 791 7.18 -4.66 27.13
C ARG A 791 6.61 -4.30 25.76
N HIS A 792 5.66 -5.10 25.29
CA HIS A 792 5.07 -4.95 23.97
C HIS A 792 3.55 -5.20 24.00
N HIS A 793 2.84 -4.62 23.03
CA HIS A 793 1.38 -4.75 22.92
C HIS A 793 0.88 -4.64 21.48
N VAL A 794 -0.40 -4.96 21.26
CA VAL A 794 -1.06 -4.80 19.95
C VAL A 794 -2.32 -3.95 20.14
N ASN A 795 -2.52 -2.95 19.28
CA ASN A 795 -3.64 -2.01 19.37
C ASN A 795 -4.99 -2.68 18.99
N PRO A 796 -6.15 -2.07 19.31
CA PRO A 796 -7.45 -2.60 18.90
C PRO A 796 -7.60 -2.59 17.37
N ASN A 797 -8.10 -3.69 16.81
CA ASN A 797 -8.39 -3.77 15.39
C ASN A 797 -9.72 -3.06 15.08
N ARG A 798 -9.65 -1.78 14.73
CA ARG A 798 -10.81 -0.96 14.38
C ARG A 798 -11.23 -1.10 12.90
N SER A 799 -10.50 -1.88 12.10
CA SER A 799 -10.85 -2.12 10.69
C SER A 799 -11.92 -3.21 10.54
N LEU A 800 -12.43 -3.41 9.32
CA LEU A 800 -13.28 -4.55 8.97
C LEU A 800 -12.48 -5.82 8.65
N TRP A 801 -11.16 -5.72 8.57
CA TRP A 801 -10.24 -6.76 8.07
C TRP A 801 -9.56 -7.52 9.20
N THR A 802 -9.28 -8.80 9.01
CA THR A 802 -8.60 -9.61 10.01
C THR A 802 -7.09 -9.46 9.91
N ARG A 803 -6.45 -9.17 11.05
CA ARG A 803 -4.98 -9.11 11.16
C ARG A 803 -4.45 -10.50 11.48
N VAL A 804 -3.59 -11.05 10.61
CA VAL A 804 -2.96 -12.36 10.81
C VAL A 804 -1.44 -12.19 10.86
N SER A 805 -0.77 -12.92 11.76
CA SER A 805 0.69 -12.97 11.83
C SER A 805 1.19 -14.31 12.35
N LEU A 806 2.46 -14.62 12.12
CA LEU A 806 3.21 -15.59 12.94
C LEU A 806 4.09 -14.84 13.96
N ASP A 807 4.38 -15.49 15.08
CA ASP A 807 5.50 -15.13 15.96
C ASP A 807 6.16 -16.39 16.54
N PHE A 808 7.47 -16.33 16.74
CA PHE A 808 8.26 -17.41 17.31
C PHE A 808 9.43 -16.83 18.14
N ARG A 809 10.12 -17.66 18.92
CA ARG A 809 11.37 -17.29 19.59
C ARG A 809 12.54 -18.17 19.14
N VAL A 810 13.76 -17.64 19.23
CA VAL A 810 15.00 -18.40 19.02
C VAL A 810 15.92 -18.18 20.22
N GLY A 811 16.20 -19.25 20.97
CA GLY A 811 17.22 -19.27 22.02
C GLY A 811 18.61 -19.54 21.47
N VAL A 812 19.65 -18.97 22.09
CA VAL A 812 21.06 -19.14 21.68
C VAL A 812 21.85 -19.92 22.72
N GLU A 813 22.58 -20.96 22.32
CA GLU A 813 23.46 -21.73 23.21
C GLU A 813 24.48 -20.84 23.92
N GLY A 814 24.71 -21.09 25.21
CA GLY A 814 25.50 -20.23 26.11
C GLY A 814 24.72 -19.09 26.77
N TYR A 815 23.57 -18.69 26.22
CA TYR A 815 22.68 -17.66 26.78
C TYR A 815 21.32 -18.23 27.23
N PHE A 816 20.88 -19.32 26.60
CA PHE A 816 19.59 -19.97 26.76
C PHE A 816 19.75 -21.42 27.27
N ASP A 817 18.87 -21.85 28.18
CA ASP A 817 18.82 -23.21 28.76
C ASP A 817 17.51 -23.90 28.32
N PRO A 818 17.56 -24.91 27.41
CA PRO A 818 16.37 -25.61 26.93
C PRO A 818 15.66 -26.44 28.01
N GLU A 819 16.32 -26.76 29.13
CA GLU A 819 15.75 -27.55 30.22
C GLU A 819 15.12 -26.67 31.32
N TRP A 820 15.31 -25.34 31.27
CA TRP A 820 14.71 -24.45 32.26
C TRP A 820 13.24 -24.10 31.94
N GLN A 821 12.39 -24.24 32.96
CA GLN A 821 10.99 -23.81 32.92
C GLN A 821 10.65 -23.00 34.16
N MET A 822 9.81 -21.97 34.00
CA MET A 822 9.32 -21.18 35.12
C MET A 822 8.40 -22.02 36.02
N ASN A 823 8.56 -21.92 37.34
CA ASN A 823 7.66 -22.60 38.27
C ASN A 823 6.20 -22.19 38.01
N GLY A 824 5.36 -23.17 37.65
CA GLY A 824 3.92 -22.98 37.43
C GLY A 824 3.51 -22.48 36.03
N THR A 825 4.41 -22.44 35.04
CA THR A 825 3.99 -22.56 33.64
C THR A 825 3.62 -24.01 33.33
N THR A 826 2.68 -24.22 32.40
CA THR A 826 2.45 -25.52 31.78
C THR A 826 2.73 -25.44 30.30
N ASN A 827 3.64 -26.30 29.85
CA ASN A 827 4.24 -26.36 28.53
C ASN A 827 4.87 -25.00 28.15
N ASP A 828 6.17 -24.86 28.43
CA ASP A 828 6.99 -24.08 27.49
C ASP A 828 6.93 -24.75 26.10
N HIS A 829 7.16 -23.97 25.05
CA HIS A 829 6.94 -24.41 23.68
C HIS A 829 7.89 -25.54 23.28
N ASP A 830 7.42 -26.41 22.38
CA ASP A 830 8.32 -27.34 21.66
C ASP A 830 9.39 -26.54 20.91
N ARG A 831 10.65 -26.97 21.03
CA ARG A 831 11.83 -26.32 20.44
C ARG A 831 12.61 -27.30 19.59
N ARG A 832 13.17 -26.83 18.47
CA ARG A 832 14.17 -27.59 17.68
C ARG A 832 15.57 -27.06 17.89
N LYS A 833 16.49 -27.99 18.21
CA LYS A 833 17.94 -27.77 18.22
C LYS A 833 18.47 -27.86 16.78
N VAL A 834 19.10 -26.80 16.30
CA VAL A 834 19.88 -26.80 15.04
C VAL A 834 21.21 -26.12 15.30
N THR A 835 22.26 -26.61 14.65
CA THR A 835 23.62 -26.06 14.75
C THR A 835 24.06 -25.57 13.37
N VAL A 836 24.53 -24.32 13.30
CA VAL A 836 24.82 -23.53 12.08
C VAL A 836 26.20 -22.92 12.15
#